data_AF-A0A819VNW5-F1
#
_entry.id   AF-A0A819VNW5-F1
#
_cell.length_a   1.000
_cell.length_b   1.000
_cell.length_c   1.000
_cell.angle_alpha   90.00
_cell.angle_beta   90.00
_cell.angle_gamma   90.00
#
_symmetry.space_group_name_H-M   'P 1'
#
loop_
_entity.id
_entity.type
_entity.pdbx_description
1 polymer ?
#
loop_
_entity_poly.entity_id
_entity_poly.type
_entity_poly.pdbx_seq_one_letter_code
_entity_poly.pdbx_strand_id
1 'polypeptide(L)'
;MDDDLAFCLGRFVDDQVELIDDLIEKNKEEEIEKCHEIEEQRAAHIRNRSPQRDKGSHDKDKALVDKFVSDLRQCSTEPRKIRAVTDDQTCIDSLRAELWTKVAASTNYINRLHSLARPLSNTAKFVETCREAVESFKRPSDFDANYKALYKIIEQDEKEQVIDSIQKWWSEKYGDKIAEINQRNQKFNGAVTEPNFAVLSPNSGVIRNAKKLIEARQETIVEPEYFEIVREFVRQLLLLDEEKREHTDANELSNELNSRTIEEIIDYAERWLTERDEIRNRKEEDPFQDRLDEVKAKYGRQRMAHAAQKFAVVAFVRQLAVGSNNDEQFQEQLENIVNQERETNEERETNEERETNEERKTNDESLPVIPCDIGDLNVKKLPVMFQLAPDTAFMNQFRNNSNNIQEQFIASLSQAFSIPCKKIRIENIDCDKAIICILVFSPHGKDVFDSLNGNALDAVARKEAMCKCFRAINANIKSIILGEFGLEIEGTLMDPKWNKKYAWPSNDPTGGEYWETPIDQGGKPYFCPSGWKRFAIKVATDGNELDAKWAKWCVAYHGTKDKAASSILTSGLKFGTYGCYVDEGIPRVYVSPSIEYCAHPRYAYPWKKTTKNGETLWYQLVFQCRVNPDSIHSIKPETILAAQSKEEVIDSNFTNDELEWTILGREDQKSIADDIICYGMMMRTSKVNPKKLAPSKWWKKSDFDLIHKTGLKNDIL
;
A
#
# COMPACT_ATOMS: atom_id res chain seq x y z
N MET A 1 29.34 69.84 -48.79
CA MET A 1 28.47 68.77 -49.30
C MET A 1 27.67 69.38 -50.44
N ASP A 2 27.47 68.68 -51.55
CA ASP A 2 26.60 69.16 -52.63
C ASP A 2 25.15 69.25 -52.11
N ASP A 3 24.39 70.28 -52.49
CA ASP A 3 23.04 70.53 -51.98
C ASP A 3 22.11 69.34 -52.29
N ASP A 4 22.34 68.66 -53.43
CA ASP A 4 21.62 67.46 -53.83
C ASP A 4 21.90 66.28 -52.89
N LEU A 5 23.13 66.14 -52.38
CA LEU A 5 23.49 65.07 -51.43
C LEU A 5 22.93 65.36 -50.03
N ALA A 6 22.94 66.63 -49.60
CA ALA A 6 22.33 67.04 -48.34
C ALA A 6 20.80 66.81 -48.36
N PHE A 7 20.14 67.11 -49.49
CA PHE A 7 18.72 66.82 -49.69
C PHE A 7 18.42 65.32 -49.66
N CYS A 8 19.22 64.50 -50.34
CA CYS A 8 19.05 63.04 -50.33
C CYS A 8 19.27 62.43 -48.94
N LEU A 9 20.25 62.93 -48.18
CA LEU A 9 20.51 62.48 -46.81
C LEU A 9 19.41 62.93 -45.83
N GLY A 10 18.88 64.15 -45.99
CA GLY A 10 17.73 64.63 -45.20
C GLY A 10 16.51 63.74 -45.41
N ARG A 11 16.16 63.44 -46.67
CA ARG A 11 15.08 62.51 -47.01
C ARG A 11 15.32 61.11 -46.45
N PHE A 12 16.54 60.60 -46.55
CA PHE A 12 16.88 59.30 -45.98
C PHE A 12 16.69 59.28 -44.45
N VAL A 13 17.05 60.34 -43.73
CA VAL A 13 16.80 60.44 -42.27
C VAL A 13 15.33 60.48 -41.97
N ASP A 14 14.57 61.31 -42.67
CA ASP A 14 13.13 61.41 -42.47
C ASP A 14 12.47 60.04 -42.67
N ASP A 15 12.83 59.33 -43.75
CA ASP A 15 12.33 57.98 -44.02
C ASP A 15 12.75 56.96 -42.94
N GLN A 16 13.96 57.05 -42.40
CA GLN A 16 14.41 56.16 -41.31
C GLN A 16 13.75 56.50 -39.96
N VAL A 17 13.51 57.78 -39.69
CA VAL A 17 12.84 58.25 -38.48
C VAL A 17 11.37 57.82 -38.51
N GLU A 18 10.68 58.04 -39.64
CA GLU A 18 9.30 57.60 -39.86
C GLU A 18 9.17 56.09 -39.68
N LEU A 19 10.09 55.31 -40.26
CA LEU A 19 10.12 53.85 -40.08
C LEU A 19 10.30 53.43 -38.61
N ILE A 20 11.10 54.15 -37.83
CA ILE A 20 11.31 53.84 -36.41
C ILE A 20 10.10 54.25 -35.57
N ASP A 21 9.48 55.39 -35.87
CA ASP A 21 8.25 55.84 -35.20
C ASP A 21 7.09 54.86 -35.47
N ASP A 22 6.95 54.34 -36.69
CA ASP A 22 6.01 53.27 -37.04
C ASP A 22 6.26 52.00 -36.22
N LEU A 23 7.53 51.62 -36.00
CA LEU A 23 7.88 50.47 -35.16
C LEU A 23 7.56 50.70 -33.67
N ILE A 24 7.74 51.92 -33.17
CA ILE A 24 7.38 52.28 -31.79
C ILE A 24 5.86 52.21 -31.61
N GLU A 25 5.08 52.73 -32.56
CA GLU A 25 3.61 52.70 -32.47
C GLU A 25 3.07 51.29 -32.59
N LYS A 26 3.60 50.50 -33.55
CA LYS A 26 3.27 49.08 -33.68
C LYS A 26 3.54 48.31 -32.37
N ASN A 27 4.65 48.58 -31.68
CA ASN A 27 4.94 47.94 -30.40
C ASN A 27 3.96 48.36 -29.29
N LYS A 28 3.38 49.56 -29.32
CA LYS A 28 2.31 49.95 -28.37
C LYS A 28 1.02 49.22 -28.67
N GLU A 29 0.64 49.12 -29.93
CA GLU A 29 -0.55 48.36 -30.35
C GLU A 29 -0.44 46.89 -29.93
N GLU A 30 0.71 46.25 -30.17
CA GLU A 30 0.97 44.88 -29.75
C GLU A 30 1.00 44.69 -28.22
N GLU A 31 1.46 45.69 -27.46
CA GLU A 31 1.40 45.67 -25.99
C GLU A 31 -0.05 45.71 -25.51
N ILE A 32 -0.87 46.62 -26.05
CA ILE A 32 -2.29 46.77 -25.69
C ILE A 32 -3.05 45.49 -26.01
N GLU A 33 -2.84 44.92 -27.20
CA GLU A 33 -3.47 43.66 -27.60
C GLU A 33 -3.13 42.53 -26.61
N LYS A 34 -1.86 42.37 -26.23
CA LYS A 34 -1.45 41.34 -25.26
C LYS A 34 -1.94 41.59 -23.85
N CYS A 35 -1.98 42.84 -23.40
CA CYS A 35 -2.57 43.18 -22.11
C CYS A 35 -4.07 42.81 -22.10
N HIS A 36 -4.80 43.13 -23.18
CA HIS A 36 -6.19 42.77 -23.34
C HIS A 36 -6.40 41.25 -23.36
N GLU A 37 -5.56 40.49 -24.07
CA GLU A 37 -5.59 39.02 -24.04
C GLU A 37 -5.40 38.45 -22.62
N ILE A 38 -4.48 39.03 -21.83
CA ILE A 38 -4.24 38.62 -20.45
C ILE A 38 -5.45 38.95 -19.57
N GLU A 39 -6.07 40.12 -19.75
CA GLU A 39 -7.27 40.53 -19.03
C GLU A 39 -8.49 39.67 -19.40
N GLU A 40 -8.65 39.29 -20.66
CA GLU A 40 -9.68 38.34 -21.09
C GLU A 40 -9.45 36.95 -20.49
N GLN A 41 -8.21 36.48 -20.43
CA GLN A 41 -7.84 35.24 -19.75
C GLN A 41 -8.13 35.33 -18.24
N ARG A 42 -7.83 36.46 -17.60
CA ARG A 42 -8.16 36.74 -16.20
C ARG A 42 -9.67 36.71 -15.97
N ALA A 43 -10.45 37.38 -16.81
CA ALA A 43 -11.91 37.39 -16.74
C ALA A 43 -12.51 36.00 -17.01
N ALA A 44 -11.97 35.24 -17.97
CA ALA A 44 -12.36 33.86 -18.23
C ALA A 44 -12.00 32.95 -17.05
N HIS A 45 -10.83 33.13 -16.44
CA HIS A 45 -10.44 32.40 -15.23
C HIS A 45 -11.38 32.69 -14.07
N ILE A 46 -11.74 33.96 -13.84
CA ILE A 46 -12.71 34.37 -12.82
C ILE A 46 -14.09 33.75 -13.08
N ARG A 47 -14.57 33.75 -14.35
CA ARG A 47 -15.86 33.14 -14.73
C ARG A 47 -15.87 31.62 -14.59
N ASN A 48 -14.76 30.95 -14.90
CA ASN A 48 -14.63 29.50 -14.83
C ASN A 48 -14.19 29.01 -13.45
N ARG A 49 -13.87 29.92 -12.53
CA ARG A 49 -13.53 29.59 -11.16
C ARG A 49 -14.77 28.97 -10.52
N SER A 50 -14.67 27.71 -10.13
CA SER A 50 -15.69 27.08 -9.30
C SER A 50 -16.02 28.01 -8.13
N PRO A 51 -17.28 28.10 -7.69
CA PRO A 51 -17.66 28.89 -6.52
C PRO A 51 -16.62 28.65 -5.43
N GLN A 52 -16.01 29.73 -4.96
CA GLN A 52 -14.87 29.68 -4.04
C GLN A 52 -15.23 28.68 -2.94
N ARG A 53 -14.51 27.55 -2.88
CA ARG A 53 -14.80 26.47 -1.94
C ARG A 53 -14.96 27.12 -0.57
N ASP A 54 -16.05 26.82 0.13
CA ASP A 54 -16.34 27.40 1.43
C ASP A 54 -15.12 27.16 2.33
N LYS A 55 -14.34 28.22 2.58
CA LYS A 55 -13.12 28.13 3.40
C LYS A 55 -13.48 27.95 4.88
N GLY A 56 -14.76 27.85 5.22
CA GLY A 56 -15.26 27.78 6.59
C GLY A 56 -15.12 29.12 7.32
N SER A 57 -15.62 29.16 8.56
CA SER A 57 -15.42 30.28 9.46
C SER A 57 -14.52 29.86 10.62
N HIS A 58 -13.68 30.78 11.10
CA HIS A 58 -12.85 30.58 12.29
C HIS A 58 -13.66 29.97 13.44
N ASP A 59 -14.84 30.51 13.70
CA ASP A 59 -15.68 30.11 14.82
C ASP A 59 -16.11 28.64 14.75
N LYS A 60 -16.34 28.10 13.54
CA LYS A 60 -16.71 26.68 13.36
C LYS A 60 -15.51 25.77 13.58
N ASP A 61 -14.37 26.12 12.99
CA ASP A 61 -13.13 25.34 13.10
C ASP A 61 -12.63 25.36 14.56
N LYS A 62 -12.67 26.52 15.21
CA LYS A 62 -12.32 26.69 16.62
C LYS A 62 -13.27 25.91 17.54
N ALA A 63 -14.58 25.94 17.29
CA ALA A 63 -15.54 25.17 18.09
C ALA A 63 -15.29 23.65 17.98
N LEU A 64 -14.89 23.15 16.80
CA LEU A 64 -14.49 21.75 16.62
C LEU A 64 -13.25 21.41 17.47
N VAL A 65 -12.20 22.24 17.38
CA VAL A 65 -10.95 22.02 18.12
C VAL A 65 -11.18 22.13 19.63
N ASP A 66 -11.90 23.16 20.10
CA ASP A 66 -12.21 23.33 21.53
C ASP A 66 -12.99 22.12 22.09
N LYS A 67 -13.98 21.61 21.33
CA LYS A 67 -14.74 20.42 21.70
C LYS A 67 -13.84 19.19 21.78
N PHE A 68 -13.00 18.97 20.75
CA PHE A 68 -12.07 17.86 20.72
C PHE A 68 -11.09 17.88 21.89
N VAL A 69 -10.47 19.03 22.17
CA VAL A 69 -9.53 19.20 23.29
C VAL A 69 -10.23 18.96 24.63
N SER A 70 -11.47 19.44 24.79
CA SER A 70 -12.27 19.18 25.99
C SER A 70 -12.56 17.69 26.18
N ASP A 71 -13.04 17.02 25.14
CA ASP A 71 -13.38 15.59 25.16
C ASP A 71 -12.11 14.75 25.48
N LEU A 72 -10.98 15.08 24.85
CA LEU A 72 -9.70 14.37 25.03
C LEU A 72 -9.14 14.53 26.46
N ARG A 73 -9.27 15.72 27.06
CA ARG A 73 -8.83 15.98 28.46
C ARG A 73 -9.73 15.31 29.51
N GLN A 74 -10.99 15.02 29.17
CA GLN A 74 -11.93 14.33 30.06
C GLN A 74 -11.72 12.80 30.06
N CYS A 75 -11.10 12.24 29.03
CA CYS A 75 -10.75 10.83 29.00
C CYS A 75 -9.67 10.47 30.02
N SER A 76 -9.87 9.37 30.74
CA SER A 76 -8.87 8.82 31.64
C SER A 76 -7.66 8.34 30.84
N THR A 77 -6.47 8.83 31.18
CA THR A 77 -5.21 8.50 30.50
C THR A 77 -4.68 7.10 30.83
N GLU A 78 -5.23 6.44 31.84
CA GLU A 78 -4.83 5.07 32.16
C GLU A 78 -5.47 4.10 31.17
N PRO A 79 -4.68 3.38 30.36
CA PRO A 79 -5.19 2.29 29.57
C PRO A 79 -5.75 1.26 30.54
N ARG A 80 -7.07 1.22 30.72
CA ARG A 80 -7.70 0.10 31.40
C ARG A 80 -7.51 -1.09 30.48
N LYS A 81 -6.58 -1.97 30.83
CA LYS A 81 -6.54 -3.34 30.31
C LYS A 81 -7.79 -4.06 30.80
N ILE A 82 -8.92 -3.75 30.20
CA ILE A 82 -10.12 -4.54 30.36
C ILE A 82 -9.81 -5.80 29.57
N ARG A 83 -9.43 -6.87 30.28
CA ARG A 83 -9.40 -8.21 29.70
C ARG A 83 -10.85 -8.55 29.33
N ALA A 84 -11.26 -8.18 28.13
CA ALA A 84 -12.42 -8.77 27.50
C ALA A 84 -11.99 -10.19 27.11
N VAL A 85 -12.15 -11.12 28.04
CA VAL A 85 -11.86 -12.53 27.82
C VAL A 85 -13.06 -13.10 27.07
N THR A 86 -12.91 -13.29 25.76
CA THR A 86 -13.83 -14.16 25.02
C THR A 86 -13.33 -15.58 25.21
N ASP A 87 -14.03 -16.35 26.03
CA ASP A 87 -13.73 -17.76 26.21
C ASP A 87 -14.26 -18.55 25.00
N ASP A 88 -13.41 -19.39 24.41
CA ASP A 88 -13.84 -20.33 23.37
C ASP A 88 -14.76 -21.38 24.00
N GLN A 89 -16.06 -21.31 23.69
CA GLN A 89 -17.08 -22.23 24.18
C GLN A 89 -16.71 -23.71 23.92
N THR A 90 -16.03 -24.00 22.81
CA THR A 90 -15.55 -25.34 22.48
C THR A 90 -14.52 -25.84 23.49
N CYS A 91 -13.62 -24.95 23.94
CA CYS A 91 -12.63 -25.26 24.95
C CYS A 91 -13.28 -25.45 26.34
N ILE A 92 -14.28 -24.63 26.69
CA ILE A 92 -15.09 -24.76 27.91
C ILE A 92 -15.75 -26.15 27.96
N ASP A 93 -16.45 -26.52 26.89
CA ASP A 93 -17.19 -27.77 26.79
C ASP A 93 -16.26 -28.98 26.82
N SER A 94 -15.12 -28.90 26.12
CA SER A 94 -14.08 -29.93 26.12
C SER A 94 -13.49 -30.14 27.51
N LEU A 95 -13.20 -29.05 28.24
CA LEU A 95 -12.72 -29.13 29.63
C LEU A 95 -13.75 -29.80 30.54
N ARG A 96 -15.03 -29.44 30.41
CA ARG A 96 -16.12 -30.03 31.19
C ARG A 96 -16.28 -31.52 30.92
N ALA A 97 -16.22 -31.93 29.66
CA ALA A 97 -16.33 -33.32 29.23
C ALA A 97 -15.16 -34.19 29.73
N GLU A 98 -13.93 -33.68 29.67
CA GLU A 98 -12.74 -34.38 30.20
C GLU A 98 -12.77 -34.50 31.72
N LEU A 99 -13.22 -33.45 32.43
CA LEU A 99 -13.39 -33.53 33.87
C LEU A 99 -14.42 -34.59 34.24
N TRP A 100 -15.58 -34.60 33.56
CA TRP A 100 -16.61 -35.61 33.76
C TRP A 100 -16.07 -37.03 33.52
N THR A 101 -15.34 -37.22 32.43
CA THR A 101 -14.72 -38.52 32.08
C THR A 101 -13.78 -39.00 33.19
N LYS A 102 -12.94 -38.11 33.74
CA LYS A 102 -12.04 -38.45 34.85
C LYS A 102 -12.81 -38.80 36.12
N VAL A 103 -13.83 -38.04 36.49
CA VAL A 103 -14.67 -38.32 37.68
C VAL A 103 -15.43 -39.64 37.52
N ALA A 104 -15.98 -39.93 36.34
CA ALA A 104 -16.65 -41.19 36.03
C ALA A 104 -15.69 -42.39 36.13
N ALA A 105 -14.47 -42.26 35.60
CA ALA A 105 -13.45 -43.29 35.70
C ALA A 105 -13.05 -43.57 37.17
N SER A 106 -12.84 -42.52 37.98
CA SER A 106 -12.59 -42.66 39.42
C SER A 106 -13.75 -43.34 40.15
N THR A 107 -14.99 -43.01 39.78
CA THR A 107 -16.21 -43.62 40.36
C THR A 107 -16.29 -45.11 40.04
N ASN A 108 -15.98 -45.51 38.80
CA ASN A 108 -15.96 -46.92 38.39
C ASN A 108 -14.86 -47.70 39.11
N TYR A 109 -13.68 -47.10 39.27
CA TYR A 109 -12.59 -47.66 40.07
C TYR A 109 -13.04 -47.93 41.51
N ILE A 110 -13.65 -46.94 42.19
CA ILE A 110 -14.15 -47.12 43.56
C ILE A 110 -15.23 -48.21 43.63
N ASN A 111 -16.16 -48.27 42.66
CA ASN A 111 -17.18 -49.32 42.60
C ASN A 111 -16.59 -50.73 42.44
N ARG A 112 -15.51 -50.86 41.67
CA ARG A 112 -14.77 -52.12 41.52
C ARG A 112 -14.17 -52.53 42.87
N LEU A 113 -13.51 -51.62 43.58
CA LEU A 113 -12.97 -51.89 44.92
C LEU A 113 -14.06 -52.27 45.93
N HIS A 114 -15.17 -51.52 45.93
CA HIS A 114 -16.36 -51.83 46.73
C HIS A 114 -16.85 -53.27 46.51
N SER A 115 -16.98 -53.67 45.24
CA SER A 115 -17.48 -55.00 44.86
C SER A 115 -16.53 -56.12 45.28
N LEU A 116 -15.21 -55.91 45.13
CA LEU A 116 -14.19 -56.86 45.54
C LEU A 116 -14.09 -57.01 47.07
N ALA A 117 -14.36 -55.95 47.82
CA ALA A 117 -14.29 -55.98 49.28
C ALA A 117 -15.54 -56.58 49.93
N ARG A 118 -16.71 -56.50 49.28
CA ARG A 118 -18.01 -56.94 49.81
C ARG A 118 -18.05 -58.39 50.36
N PRO A 119 -17.44 -59.41 49.72
CA PRO A 119 -17.50 -60.78 50.24
C PRO A 119 -16.51 -61.06 51.38
N LEU A 120 -15.58 -60.14 51.68
CA LEU A 120 -14.54 -60.36 52.68
C LEU A 120 -15.04 -60.03 54.10
N SER A 121 -14.75 -60.88 55.07
CA SER A 121 -14.98 -60.58 56.49
C SER A 121 -14.11 -59.38 56.91
N ASN A 122 -14.67 -58.47 57.72
CA ASN A 122 -14.00 -57.26 58.26
C ASN A 122 -13.81 -56.06 57.29
N THR A 123 -14.51 -56.00 56.15
CA THR A 123 -14.42 -54.86 55.21
C THR A 123 -15.62 -53.89 55.25
N ALA A 124 -16.59 -54.09 56.15
CA ALA A 124 -17.84 -53.32 56.17
C ALA A 124 -17.62 -51.79 56.18
N LYS A 125 -16.68 -51.30 56.99
CA LYS A 125 -16.33 -49.87 57.06
C LYS A 125 -15.69 -49.36 55.76
N PHE A 126 -14.92 -50.19 55.06
CA PHE A 126 -14.34 -49.84 53.76
C PHE A 126 -15.41 -49.75 52.66
N VAL A 127 -16.33 -50.73 52.65
CA VAL A 127 -17.49 -50.75 51.74
C VAL A 127 -18.36 -49.50 51.94
N GLU A 128 -18.59 -49.09 53.19
CA GLU A 128 -19.30 -47.85 53.51
C GLU A 128 -18.61 -46.62 52.91
N THR A 129 -17.31 -46.45 53.17
CA THR A 129 -16.53 -45.31 52.65
C THR A 129 -16.51 -45.26 51.12
N CYS A 130 -16.45 -46.42 50.46
CA CYS A 130 -16.55 -46.46 49.00
C CYS A 130 -17.93 -45.99 48.51
N ARG A 131 -19.01 -46.38 49.18
CA ARG A 131 -20.37 -45.97 48.82
C ARG A 131 -20.57 -44.47 49.00
N GLU A 132 -20.15 -43.93 50.15
CA GLU A 132 -20.20 -42.50 50.43
C GLU A 132 -19.39 -41.68 49.41
N ALA A 133 -18.24 -42.19 48.95
CA ALA A 133 -17.45 -41.55 47.90
C ALA A 133 -18.18 -41.55 46.55
N VAL A 134 -18.71 -42.69 46.14
CA VAL A 134 -19.48 -42.84 44.89
C VAL A 134 -20.72 -41.95 44.89
N GLU A 135 -21.45 -41.89 46.00
CA GLU A 135 -22.62 -41.01 46.14
C GLU A 135 -22.22 -39.53 46.04
N SER A 136 -21.11 -39.13 46.67
CA SER A 136 -20.62 -37.74 46.55
C SER A 136 -20.18 -37.39 45.13
N PHE A 137 -19.58 -38.33 44.38
CA PHE A 137 -19.07 -38.04 43.04
C PHE A 137 -20.16 -38.03 41.97
N LYS A 138 -21.29 -38.72 42.20
CA LYS A 138 -22.40 -38.83 41.24
C LYS A 138 -23.44 -37.72 41.34
N ARG A 139 -23.45 -36.91 42.40
CA ARG A 139 -24.41 -35.82 42.57
C ARG A 139 -24.18 -34.75 41.50
N PRO A 140 -25.12 -34.50 40.57
CA PRO A 140 -24.93 -33.53 39.50
C PRO A 140 -24.67 -32.10 40.02
N SER A 141 -25.35 -31.72 41.11
CA SER A 141 -25.15 -30.43 41.79
C SER A 141 -23.71 -30.22 42.24
N ASP A 142 -23.08 -31.28 42.74
CA ASP A 142 -21.73 -31.24 43.29
C ASP A 142 -20.71 -31.17 42.16
N PHE A 143 -20.96 -31.90 41.05
CA PHE A 143 -20.14 -31.79 39.84
C PHE A 143 -20.15 -30.37 39.27
N ASP A 144 -21.32 -29.75 39.11
CA ASP A 144 -21.44 -28.41 38.55
C ASP A 144 -20.79 -27.34 39.45
N ALA A 145 -20.97 -27.45 40.77
CA ALA A 145 -20.30 -26.58 41.72
C ALA A 145 -18.77 -26.73 41.67
N ASN A 146 -18.29 -27.97 41.57
CA ASN A 146 -16.86 -28.26 41.44
C ASN A 146 -16.30 -27.74 40.11
N TYR A 147 -17.00 -27.92 39.00
CA TYR A 147 -16.59 -27.40 37.70
C TYR A 147 -16.50 -25.87 37.71
N LYS A 148 -17.48 -25.17 38.29
CA LYS A 148 -17.42 -23.70 38.45
C LYS A 148 -16.21 -23.27 39.28
N ALA A 149 -15.88 -24.01 40.34
CA ALA A 149 -14.69 -23.72 41.14
C ALA A 149 -13.38 -23.91 40.34
N LEU A 150 -13.29 -24.97 39.53
CA LEU A 150 -12.17 -25.18 38.61
C LEU A 150 -12.06 -24.04 37.59
N TYR A 151 -13.19 -23.64 37.00
CA TYR A 151 -13.23 -22.57 36.00
C TYR A 151 -12.70 -21.25 36.57
N LYS A 152 -13.11 -20.91 37.79
CA LYS A 152 -12.65 -19.71 38.50
C LYS A 152 -11.14 -19.72 38.76
N ILE A 153 -10.54 -20.88 39.05
CA ILE A 153 -9.08 -21.01 39.16
C ILE A 153 -8.42 -20.63 37.84
N ILE A 154 -8.96 -21.13 36.72
CA ILE A 154 -8.45 -20.84 35.38
C ILE A 154 -8.61 -19.35 35.02
N GLU A 155 -9.67 -18.68 35.49
CA GLU A 155 -9.89 -17.23 35.35
C GLU A 155 -8.90 -16.37 36.12
N GLN A 156 -8.52 -16.79 37.33
CA GLN A 156 -7.81 -15.93 38.28
C GLN A 156 -6.30 -16.11 38.24
N ASP A 157 -5.81 -17.32 37.92
CA ASP A 157 -4.40 -17.62 38.05
C ASP A 157 -3.58 -17.22 36.82
N GLU A 158 -2.33 -16.85 37.09
CA GLU A 158 -1.32 -16.67 36.06
C GLU A 158 -1.00 -17.99 35.37
N LYS A 159 -0.62 -17.92 34.08
CA LYS A 159 -0.35 -19.07 33.21
C LYS A 159 0.62 -20.09 33.82
N GLU A 160 1.54 -19.64 34.66
CA GLU A 160 2.59 -20.46 35.27
C GLU A 160 2.11 -21.22 36.52
N GLN A 161 1.15 -20.69 37.27
CA GLN A 161 0.67 -21.28 38.54
C GLN A 161 -0.60 -22.12 38.39
N VAL A 162 -1.33 -21.94 37.28
CA VAL A 162 -2.63 -22.56 37.05
C VAL A 162 -2.61 -24.10 37.13
N ILE A 163 -1.50 -24.75 36.75
CA ILE A 163 -1.39 -26.23 36.80
C ILE A 163 -1.40 -26.71 38.25
N ASP A 164 -0.60 -26.08 39.10
CA ASP A 164 -0.48 -26.45 40.51
C ASP A 164 -1.80 -26.21 41.25
N SER A 165 -2.48 -25.11 40.95
CA SER A 165 -3.80 -24.80 41.50
C SER A 165 -4.88 -25.79 41.07
N ILE A 166 -4.89 -26.21 39.79
CA ILE A 166 -5.83 -27.25 39.32
C ILE A 166 -5.53 -28.60 40.00
N GLN A 167 -4.27 -28.96 40.16
CA GLN A 167 -3.87 -30.22 40.82
C GLN A 167 -4.25 -30.22 42.30
N LYS A 168 -4.00 -29.10 43.00
CA LYS A 168 -4.41 -28.91 44.39
C LYS A 168 -5.93 -29.01 44.53
N TRP A 169 -6.68 -28.31 43.68
CA TRP A 169 -8.13 -28.39 43.64
C TRP A 169 -8.63 -29.82 43.40
N TRP A 170 -8.00 -30.58 42.49
CA TRP A 170 -8.36 -31.99 42.26
C TRP A 170 -8.14 -32.83 43.52
N SER A 171 -7.02 -32.63 44.22
CA SER A 171 -6.73 -33.32 45.48
C SER A 171 -7.83 -33.07 46.50
N GLU A 172 -8.16 -31.81 46.76
CA GLU A 172 -9.15 -31.41 47.77
C GLU A 172 -10.57 -31.89 47.43
N LYS A 173 -10.96 -31.90 46.15
CA LYS A 173 -12.32 -32.27 45.74
C LYS A 173 -12.54 -33.77 45.55
N TYR A 174 -11.53 -34.48 45.07
CA TYR A 174 -11.66 -35.88 44.69
C TYR A 174 -10.49 -36.73 45.21
N GLY A 175 -9.27 -36.23 45.07
CA GLY A 175 -8.03 -37.00 45.30
C GLY A 175 -7.87 -37.52 46.72
N ASP A 176 -8.14 -36.71 47.74
CA ASP A 176 -7.94 -37.06 49.15
C ASP A 176 -8.84 -38.24 49.56
N LYS A 177 -10.10 -38.25 49.10
CA LYS A 177 -11.04 -39.34 49.37
C LYS A 177 -10.65 -40.62 48.63
N ILE A 178 -10.14 -40.51 47.40
CA ILE A 178 -9.59 -41.65 46.64
C ILE A 178 -8.32 -42.18 47.32
N ALA A 179 -7.45 -41.30 47.82
CA ALA A 179 -6.22 -41.68 48.52
C ALA A 179 -6.53 -42.41 49.83
N GLU A 180 -7.53 -41.97 50.60
CA GLU A 180 -8.02 -42.66 51.78
C GLU A 180 -8.53 -44.08 51.45
N ILE A 181 -9.33 -44.21 50.39
CA ILE A 181 -9.82 -45.50 49.90
C ILE A 181 -8.64 -46.39 49.51
N ASN A 182 -7.66 -45.87 48.76
CA ASN A 182 -6.47 -46.61 48.37
C ASN A 182 -5.68 -47.11 49.59
N GLN A 183 -5.45 -46.24 50.58
CA GLN A 183 -4.74 -46.59 51.81
C GLN A 183 -5.46 -47.71 52.60
N ARG A 184 -6.79 -47.67 52.66
CA ARG A 184 -7.57 -48.72 53.30
C ARG A 184 -7.56 -50.01 52.47
N ASN A 185 -7.69 -49.92 51.15
CA ASN A 185 -7.64 -51.08 50.26
C ASN A 185 -6.29 -51.80 50.32
N GLN A 186 -5.18 -51.08 50.46
CA GLN A 186 -3.85 -51.66 50.61
C GLN A 186 -3.75 -52.65 51.78
N LYS A 187 -4.55 -52.49 52.84
CA LYS A 187 -4.57 -53.40 54.00
C LYS A 187 -5.26 -54.74 53.72
N PHE A 188 -6.06 -54.85 52.65
CA PHE A 188 -6.85 -56.04 52.34
C PHE A 188 -6.54 -56.62 50.95
N ASN A 189 -6.32 -55.77 49.94
CA ASN A 189 -6.04 -56.18 48.56
C ASN A 189 -5.17 -55.15 47.81
N GLY A 190 -3.90 -55.02 48.25
CA GLY A 190 -2.95 -54.07 47.67
C GLY A 190 -2.72 -54.22 46.16
N ALA A 191 -2.85 -55.43 45.61
CA ALA A 191 -2.57 -55.74 44.20
C ALA A 191 -3.49 -55.03 43.19
N VAL A 192 -4.67 -54.55 43.63
CA VAL A 192 -5.67 -53.89 42.77
C VAL A 192 -5.72 -52.38 43.00
N THR A 193 -4.76 -51.82 43.75
CA THR A 193 -4.73 -50.39 44.07
C THR A 193 -4.10 -49.59 42.92
N GLU A 194 -4.83 -48.60 42.41
CA GLU A 194 -4.42 -47.73 41.30
C GLU A 194 -4.29 -46.27 41.79
N PRO A 195 -3.07 -45.80 42.17
CA PRO A 195 -2.87 -44.49 42.78
C PRO A 195 -3.08 -43.30 41.83
N ASN A 196 -3.03 -43.53 40.52
CA ASN A 196 -3.24 -42.53 39.45
C ASN A 196 -4.67 -41.95 39.40
N PHE A 197 -5.65 -42.54 40.10
CA PHE A 197 -6.98 -41.92 40.26
C PHE A 197 -6.99 -40.80 41.30
N ALA A 198 -6.10 -40.84 42.30
CA ALA A 198 -6.01 -39.82 43.34
C ALA A 198 -5.33 -38.54 42.86
N VAL A 199 -4.50 -38.62 41.81
CA VAL A 199 -3.68 -37.49 41.33
C VAL A 199 -4.04 -37.12 39.91
N LEU A 200 -4.03 -35.82 39.61
CA LEU A 200 -4.16 -35.31 38.26
C LEU A 200 -2.77 -35.12 37.64
N SER A 201 -2.37 -36.03 36.75
CA SER A 201 -1.08 -35.91 36.04
C SER A 201 -1.03 -34.63 35.20
N PRO A 202 0.16 -33.99 35.06
CA PRO A 202 0.36 -32.87 34.13
C PRO A 202 -0.04 -33.17 32.67
N ASN A 203 -0.09 -34.46 32.30
CA ASN A 203 -0.47 -34.92 30.95
C ASN A 203 -1.95 -35.31 30.82
N SER A 204 -2.75 -35.15 31.88
CA SER A 204 -4.18 -35.49 31.87
C SER A 204 -4.97 -34.65 30.86
N GLY A 205 -6.08 -35.19 30.37
CA GLY A 205 -7.00 -34.48 29.48
C GLY A 205 -7.52 -33.17 30.09
N VAL A 206 -7.79 -33.17 31.40
CA VAL A 206 -8.20 -31.98 32.15
C VAL A 206 -7.15 -30.87 32.09
N ILE A 207 -5.89 -31.16 32.44
CA ILE A 207 -4.80 -30.16 32.39
C ILE A 207 -4.56 -29.67 30.96
N ARG A 208 -4.62 -30.57 29.97
CA ARG A 208 -4.42 -30.20 28.56
C ARG A 208 -5.50 -29.25 28.05
N ASN A 209 -6.76 -29.49 28.39
CA ASN A 209 -7.85 -28.62 27.97
C ASN A 209 -7.89 -27.31 28.75
N ALA A 210 -7.48 -27.31 30.02
CA ALA A 210 -7.27 -26.07 30.77
C ALA A 210 -6.20 -25.19 30.11
N LYS A 211 -5.07 -25.78 29.67
CA LYS A 211 -4.03 -25.06 28.91
C LYS A 211 -4.56 -24.50 27.60
N LYS A 212 -5.30 -25.31 26.83
CA LYS A 212 -5.93 -24.85 25.59
C LYS A 212 -6.88 -23.69 25.83
N LEU A 213 -7.70 -23.75 26.88
CA LEU A 213 -8.60 -22.65 27.24
C LEU A 213 -7.80 -21.38 27.55
N ILE A 214 -6.72 -21.48 28.33
CA ILE A 214 -5.83 -20.34 28.65
C ILE A 214 -5.14 -19.79 27.40
N GLU A 215 -4.75 -20.65 26.46
CA GLU A 215 -4.14 -20.25 25.18
C GLU A 215 -5.16 -19.63 24.21
N ALA A 216 -6.40 -20.12 24.22
CA ALA A 216 -7.50 -19.63 23.39
C ALA A 216 -8.05 -18.29 23.88
N ARG A 217 -7.84 -17.95 25.16
CA ARG A 217 -8.16 -16.63 25.71
C ARG A 217 -7.33 -15.56 25.02
N GLN A 218 -7.96 -14.91 24.05
CA GLN A 218 -7.40 -13.72 23.45
C GLN A 218 -7.51 -12.58 24.47
N GLU A 219 -6.38 -11.99 24.84
CA GLU A 219 -6.39 -10.70 25.50
C GLU A 219 -6.82 -9.67 24.46
N THR A 220 -8.12 -9.42 24.36
CA THR A 220 -8.60 -8.28 23.57
C THR A 220 -8.21 -7.02 24.32
N ILE A 221 -7.21 -6.30 23.80
CA ILE A 221 -6.90 -4.96 24.26
C ILE A 221 -8.09 -4.10 23.83
N VAL A 222 -8.95 -3.74 24.78
CA VAL A 222 -9.97 -2.72 24.52
C VAL A 222 -9.22 -1.42 24.23
N GLU A 223 -9.41 -0.90 23.02
CA GLU A 223 -8.80 0.36 22.61
C GLU A 223 -9.14 1.46 23.64
N PRO A 224 -8.19 2.34 24.00
CA PRO A 224 -8.47 3.47 24.87
C PRO A 224 -9.64 4.30 24.35
N GLU A 225 -10.50 4.79 25.24
CA GLU A 225 -11.69 5.58 24.88
C GLU A 225 -11.34 6.80 24.01
N TYR A 226 -10.14 7.35 24.17
CA TYR A 226 -9.68 8.48 23.37
C TYR A 226 -9.46 8.16 21.88
N PHE A 227 -9.32 6.88 21.49
CA PHE A 227 -9.15 6.49 20.08
C PHE A 227 -10.38 6.84 19.25
N GLU A 228 -11.59 6.66 19.81
CA GLU A 228 -12.84 7.04 19.14
C GLU A 228 -12.97 8.56 19.03
N ILE A 229 -12.51 9.30 20.05
CA ILE A 229 -12.49 10.76 20.03
C ILE A 229 -11.55 11.26 18.92
N VAL A 230 -10.37 10.65 18.76
CA VAL A 230 -9.43 10.95 17.67
C VAL A 230 -10.03 10.63 16.30
N ARG A 231 -10.65 9.44 16.13
CA ARG A 231 -11.30 9.06 14.86
C ARG A 231 -12.39 10.05 14.46
N GLU A 232 -13.25 10.43 15.40
CA GLU A 232 -14.33 11.38 15.11
C GLU A 232 -13.79 12.78 14.79
N PHE A 233 -12.75 13.24 15.51
CA PHE A 233 -12.09 14.50 15.18
C PHE A 233 -11.47 14.49 13.79
N VAL A 234 -10.72 13.44 13.42
CA VAL A 234 -10.13 13.30 12.07
C VAL A 234 -11.21 13.29 11.00
N ARG A 235 -12.33 12.60 11.24
CA ARG A 235 -13.47 12.58 10.31
C ARG A 235 -14.04 13.98 10.09
N GLN A 236 -14.26 14.74 11.16
CA GLN A 236 -14.79 16.12 11.05
C GLN A 236 -13.76 17.08 10.45
N LEU A 237 -12.47 16.93 10.79
CA LEU A 237 -11.37 17.70 10.22
C LEU A 237 -11.32 17.56 8.70
N LEU A 238 -11.35 16.33 8.18
CA LEU A 238 -11.29 16.06 6.74
C LEU A 238 -12.59 16.44 6.01
N LEU A 239 -13.72 16.58 6.71
CA LEU A 239 -14.93 17.14 6.12
C LEU A 239 -14.84 18.65 5.93
N LEU A 240 -14.16 19.36 6.84
CA LEU A 240 -13.97 20.81 6.77
C LEU A 240 -12.78 21.21 5.89
N ASP A 241 -11.77 20.33 5.76
CA ASP A 241 -10.53 20.57 5.03
C ASP A 241 -10.42 19.68 3.79
N GLU A 242 -11.08 20.14 2.72
CA GLU A 242 -11.14 19.41 1.45
C GLU A 242 -9.75 19.25 0.80
N GLU A 243 -8.85 20.22 0.95
CA GLU A 243 -7.47 20.14 0.44
C GLU A 243 -6.68 19.05 1.16
N LYS A 244 -6.77 19.00 2.49
CA LYS A 244 -6.14 17.94 3.28
C LYS A 244 -6.77 16.57 3.02
N ARG A 245 -8.09 16.51 2.77
CA ARG A 245 -8.81 15.29 2.38
C ARG A 245 -8.31 14.66 1.08
N GLU A 246 -7.85 15.46 0.12
CA GLU A 246 -7.29 14.95 -1.15
C GLU A 246 -5.93 14.24 -0.94
N HIS A 247 -5.21 14.55 0.14
CA HIS A 247 -3.82 14.12 0.36
C HIS A 247 -3.59 13.24 1.60
N THR A 248 -4.58 13.11 2.48
CA THR A 248 -4.44 12.39 3.75
C THR A 248 -5.52 11.31 3.91
N ASP A 249 -5.11 10.08 4.19
CA ASP A 249 -6.06 9.01 4.54
C ASP A 249 -6.50 9.13 6.01
N ALA A 250 -7.81 9.03 6.25
CA ALA A 250 -8.40 9.19 7.58
C ALA A 250 -7.90 8.14 8.58
N ASN A 251 -7.68 6.90 8.13
CA ASN A 251 -7.20 5.84 9.01
C ASN A 251 -5.71 6.01 9.30
N GLU A 252 -4.93 6.42 8.30
CA GLU A 252 -3.51 6.72 8.48
C GLU A 252 -3.29 7.84 9.49
N LEU A 253 -4.02 8.97 9.36
CA LEU A 253 -3.93 10.07 10.31
C LEU A 253 -4.45 9.69 11.71
N SER A 254 -5.55 8.92 11.78
CA SER A 254 -6.05 8.44 13.08
C SER A 254 -5.02 7.54 13.79
N ASN A 255 -4.38 6.63 13.04
CA ASN A 255 -3.34 5.75 13.58
C ASN A 255 -2.10 6.54 14.01
N GLU A 256 -1.70 7.54 13.22
CA GLU A 256 -0.60 8.44 13.55
C GLU A 256 -0.89 9.20 14.86
N LEU A 257 -2.07 9.81 14.99
CA LEU A 257 -2.47 10.53 16.20
C LEU A 257 -2.60 9.59 17.41
N ASN A 258 -3.16 8.40 17.23
CA ASN A 258 -3.27 7.41 18.32
C ASN A 258 -1.93 6.92 18.86
N SER A 259 -0.84 7.07 18.10
CA SER A 259 0.52 6.73 18.54
C SER A 259 1.21 7.82 19.37
N ARG A 260 0.59 9.00 19.49
CA ARG A 260 1.13 10.17 20.19
C ARG A 260 0.56 10.32 21.59
N THR A 261 1.20 11.15 22.40
CA THR A 261 0.67 11.59 23.69
C THR A 261 -0.55 12.50 23.49
N ILE A 262 -1.42 12.61 24.50
CA ILE A 262 -2.62 13.46 24.44
C ILE A 262 -2.24 14.92 24.14
N GLU A 263 -1.15 15.39 24.72
CA GLU A 263 -0.60 16.72 24.55
C GLU A 263 -0.14 16.95 23.10
N GLU A 264 0.56 16.00 22.50
CA GLU A 264 0.97 16.08 21.08
C GLU A 264 -0.23 16.03 20.10
N ILE A 265 -1.31 15.36 20.50
CA ILE A 265 -2.57 15.33 19.74
C ILE A 265 -3.28 16.69 19.84
N ILE A 266 -3.31 17.30 21.03
CA ILE A 266 -3.86 18.66 21.23
C ILE A 266 -3.05 19.68 20.42
N ASP A 267 -1.72 19.63 20.50
CA ASP A 267 -0.82 20.49 19.73
C ASP A 267 -1.01 20.33 18.21
N TYR A 268 -1.37 19.14 17.74
CA TYR A 268 -1.73 18.92 16.34
C TYR A 268 -3.01 19.67 15.95
N ALA A 269 -4.07 19.55 16.77
CA ALA A 269 -5.35 20.19 16.50
C ALA A 269 -5.25 21.72 16.50
N GLU A 270 -4.48 22.30 17.43
CA GLU A 270 -4.25 23.75 17.52
C GLU A 270 -3.40 24.28 16.35
N ARG A 271 -2.37 23.54 15.93
CA ARG A 271 -1.60 23.88 14.72
C ARG A 271 -2.45 23.83 13.47
N TRP A 272 -3.29 22.81 13.31
CA TRP A 272 -4.20 22.73 12.17
C TRP A 272 -5.15 23.93 12.10
N LEU A 273 -5.69 24.39 13.24
CA LEU A 273 -6.50 25.60 13.28
C LEU A 273 -5.71 26.83 12.81
N THR A 274 -4.46 26.96 13.27
CA THR A 274 -3.57 28.06 12.87
C THR A 274 -3.29 28.04 11.36
N GLU A 275 -2.96 26.88 10.80
CA GLU A 275 -2.72 26.70 9.35
C GLU A 275 -3.97 27.08 8.53
N ARG A 276 -5.17 26.73 9.01
CA ARG A 276 -6.43 27.15 8.36
C ARG A 276 -6.68 28.64 8.44
N ASP A 277 -6.38 29.27 9.56
CA ASP A 277 -6.48 30.72 9.72
C ASP A 277 -5.55 31.42 8.73
N GLU A 278 -4.33 30.90 8.54
CA GLU A 278 -3.39 31.41 7.53
C GLU A 278 -3.93 31.26 6.10
N ILE A 279 -4.51 30.11 5.75
CA ILE A 279 -5.11 29.88 4.42
C ILE A 279 -6.31 30.82 4.18
N ARG A 280 -7.12 31.08 5.22
CA ARG A 280 -8.24 32.03 5.14
C ARG A 280 -7.78 33.48 4.99
N ASN A 281 -6.69 33.84 5.66
CA ASN A 281 -6.14 35.20 5.65
C ASN A 281 -5.22 35.48 4.46
N ARG A 282 -4.72 34.44 3.76
CA ARG A 282 -3.89 34.60 2.56
C ARG A 282 -4.72 35.27 1.48
N LYS A 283 -4.39 36.54 1.20
CA LYS A 283 -4.87 37.22 -0.02
C LYS A 283 -4.43 36.35 -1.19
N GLU A 284 -5.38 35.94 -2.00
CA GLU A 284 -5.07 35.20 -3.22
C GLU A 284 -4.33 36.15 -4.14
N GLU A 285 -3.03 35.90 -4.31
CA GLU A 285 -2.21 36.59 -5.29
C GLU A 285 -2.84 36.37 -6.67
N ASP A 286 -2.97 37.45 -7.43
CA ASP A 286 -3.54 37.39 -8.76
C ASP A 286 -2.45 36.92 -9.74
N PRO A 287 -2.50 35.67 -10.22
CA PRO A 287 -1.44 35.12 -11.07
C PRO A 287 -1.36 35.80 -12.45
N PHE A 288 -2.31 36.68 -12.78
CA PHE A 288 -2.30 37.46 -14.01
C PHE A 288 -1.59 38.80 -13.84
N GLN A 289 -1.38 39.28 -12.61
CA GLN A 289 -0.71 40.55 -12.35
C GLN A 289 0.76 40.50 -12.78
N ASP A 290 1.50 39.47 -12.36
CA ASP A 290 2.91 39.28 -12.76
C ASP A 290 3.09 39.20 -14.28
N ARG A 291 2.15 38.54 -14.97
CA ARG A 291 2.17 38.42 -16.44
C ARG A 291 1.92 39.75 -17.13
N LEU A 292 1.02 40.56 -16.58
CA LEU A 292 0.72 41.90 -17.11
C LEU A 292 1.96 42.80 -16.98
N ASP A 293 2.62 42.75 -15.83
CA ASP A 293 3.82 43.53 -15.55
C ASP A 293 5.01 43.08 -16.42
N GLU A 294 5.15 41.78 -16.68
CA GLU A 294 6.17 41.25 -17.60
C GLU A 294 5.97 41.74 -19.04
N VAL A 295 4.73 41.74 -19.54
CA VAL A 295 4.40 42.23 -20.88
C VAL A 295 4.72 43.71 -21.00
N LYS A 296 4.26 44.54 -20.05
CA LYS A 296 4.56 45.97 -20.02
C LYS A 296 6.06 46.24 -20.02
N ALA A 297 6.80 45.54 -19.16
CA ALA A 297 8.25 45.70 -19.07
C ALA A 297 8.97 45.29 -20.37
N LYS A 298 8.51 44.23 -21.05
CA LYS A 298 9.08 43.78 -22.33
C LYS A 298 8.90 44.82 -23.43
N TYR A 299 7.69 45.29 -23.64
CA TYR A 299 7.37 46.25 -24.70
C TYR A 299 7.94 47.64 -24.39
N GLY A 300 7.99 48.02 -23.11
CA GLY A 300 8.73 49.21 -22.66
C GLY A 300 10.20 49.18 -23.08
N ARG A 301 10.90 48.07 -22.84
CA ARG A 301 12.31 47.91 -23.28
C ARG A 301 12.48 48.01 -24.81
N GLN A 302 11.56 47.46 -25.59
CA GLN A 302 11.62 47.53 -27.05
C GLN A 302 11.44 48.96 -27.55
N ARG A 303 10.48 49.71 -26.99
CA ARG A 303 10.31 51.13 -27.32
C ARG A 303 11.56 51.95 -26.98
N MET A 304 12.17 51.73 -25.81
CA MET A 304 13.41 52.41 -25.45
C MET A 304 14.55 52.09 -26.44
N ALA A 305 14.65 50.83 -26.90
CA ALA A 305 15.65 50.45 -27.88
C ALA A 305 15.44 51.13 -29.25
N HIS A 306 14.20 51.22 -29.71
CA HIS A 306 13.87 51.90 -30.96
C HIS A 306 14.05 53.42 -30.86
N ALA A 307 13.68 54.04 -29.74
CA ALA A 307 13.97 55.44 -29.48
C ALA A 307 15.49 55.71 -29.51
N ALA A 308 16.30 54.84 -28.89
CA ALA A 308 17.75 54.95 -28.95
C ALA A 308 18.30 54.80 -30.39
N GLN A 309 17.71 53.92 -31.22
CA GLN A 309 18.06 53.80 -32.64
C GLN A 309 17.73 55.08 -33.41
N LYS A 310 16.55 55.68 -33.16
CA LYS A 310 16.15 56.97 -33.75
C LYS A 310 17.19 58.05 -33.44
N PHE A 311 17.57 58.19 -32.17
CA PHE A 311 18.62 59.14 -31.76
C PHE A 311 19.97 58.84 -32.42
N ALA A 312 20.35 57.57 -32.56
CA ALA A 312 21.61 57.19 -33.18
C ALA A 312 21.65 57.54 -34.68
N VAL A 313 20.55 57.33 -35.41
CA VAL A 313 20.43 57.71 -36.83
C VAL A 313 20.53 59.21 -37.00
N VAL A 314 19.81 59.97 -36.17
CA VAL A 314 19.86 61.44 -36.17
C VAL A 314 21.28 61.95 -35.84
N ALA A 315 21.93 61.38 -34.83
CA ALA A 315 23.29 61.74 -34.44
C ALA A 315 24.34 61.37 -35.51
N PHE A 316 24.18 60.23 -36.18
CA PHE A 316 25.07 59.81 -37.26
C PHE A 316 24.98 60.76 -38.46
N VAL A 317 23.78 61.15 -38.86
CA VAL A 317 23.63 62.11 -39.96
C VAL A 317 24.10 63.51 -39.56
N ARG A 318 23.92 63.92 -38.30
CA ARG A 318 24.56 65.12 -37.75
C ARG A 318 26.07 65.09 -37.96
N GLN A 319 26.75 63.98 -37.65
CA GLN A 319 28.20 63.84 -37.86
C GLN A 319 28.61 63.91 -39.34
N LEU A 320 27.78 63.39 -40.25
CA LEU A 320 28.02 63.48 -41.69
C LEU A 320 27.78 64.88 -42.27
N ALA A 321 26.96 65.70 -41.61
CA ALA A 321 26.62 67.06 -42.02
C ALA A 321 27.63 68.13 -41.53
N VAL A 322 28.49 67.82 -40.54
CA VAL A 322 29.53 68.74 -40.04
C VAL A 322 30.55 69.01 -41.15
N GLY A 323 30.41 70.19 -41.77
CA GLY A 323 31.19 70.63 -42.92
C GLY A 323 30.46 71.63 -43.84
N SER A 324 29.21 71.97 -43.56
CA SER A 324 28.46 73.01 -44.27
C SER A 324 28.11 74.19 -43.35
N ASN A 325 28.11 75.42 -43.88
CA ASN A 325 27.92 76.67 -43.13
C ASN A 325 26.48 76.90 -42.58
N ASN A 326 25.62 75.88 -42.58
CA ASN A 326 24.23 75.96 -42.08
C ASN A 326 24.03 75.28 -40.71
N ASP A 327 25.09 75.21 -39.91
CA ASP A 327 25.13 74.48 -38.63
C ASP A 327 24.13 75.01 -37.58
N GLU A 328 23.81 76.32 -37.58
CA GLU A 328 22.96 76.95 -36.55
C GLU A 328 21.46 76.63 -36.70
N GLN A 329 20.92 76.68 -37.91
CA GLN A 329 19.48 76.43 -38.13
C GLN A 329 19.12 74.95 -37.91
N PHE A 330 20.05 74.05 -38.23
CA PHE A 330 19.89 72.63 -37.97
C PHE A 330 20.07 72.29 -36.49
N GLN A 331 20.99 72.95 -35.77
CA GLN A 331 21.12 72.83 -34.31
C GLN A 331 19.83 73.19 -33.58
N GLU A 332 19.20 74.31 -33.96
CA GLU A 332 17.96 74.79 -33.32
C GLU A 332 16.79 73.80 -33.52
N GLN A 333 16.64 73.23 -34.72
CA GLN A 333 15.62 72.19 -34.97
C GLN A 333 15.88 70.92 -34.16
N LEU A 334 17.14 70.52 -33.98
CA LEU A 334 17.50 69.33 -33.23
C LEU A 334 17.32 69.52 -31.71
N GLU A 335 17.70 70.68 -31.17
CA GLU A 335 17.47 71.02 -29.76
C GLU A 335 15.98 71.04 -29.44
N ASN A 336 15.14 71.53 -30.35
CA ASN A 336 13.69 71.50 -30.16
C ASN A 336 13.15 70.07 -30.09
N ILE A 337 13.60 69.15 -30.97
CA ILE A 337 13.18 67.74 -30.95
C ILE A 337 13.66 67.03 -29.68
N VAL A 338 14.92 67.24 -29.29
CA VAL A 338 15.50 66.63 -28.08
C VAL A 338 14.81 67.15 -26.81
N ASN A 339 14.49 68.43 -26.74
CA ASN A 339 13.79 69.01 -25.59
C ASN A 339 12.32 68.52 -25.51
N GLN A 340 11.62 68.37 -26.64
CA GLN A 340 10.27 67.81 -26.66
C GLN A 340 10.20 66.37 -26.13
N GLU A 341 11.14 65.51 -26.54
CA GLU A 341 11.15 64.12 -26.04
C GLU A 341 11.62 64.03 -24.58
N ARG A 342 12.51 64.92 -24.15
CA ARG A 342 12.96 64.97 -22.75
C ARG A 342 11.83 65.37 -21.79
N GLU A 343 11.02 66.37 -22.14
CA GLU A 343 9.84 66.77 -21.36
C GLU A 343 8.81 65.63 -21.28
N THR A 344 8.63 64.88 -22.36
CA THR A 344 7.69 63.75 -22.42
C THR A 344 8.14 62.55 -21.55
N ASN A 345 9.46 62.35 -21.40
CA ASN A 345 10.01 61.29 -20.54
C ASN A 345 10.05 61.69 -19.05
N GLU A 346 10.37 62.96 -18.74
CA GLU A 346 10.37 63.45 -17.35
C GLU A 346 8.96 63.39 -16.72
N GLU A 347 7.89 63.62 -17.50
CA GLU A 347 6.48 63.43 -17.05
C GLU A 347 6.08 61.96 -16.85
N ARG A 348 6.76 61.01 -17.52
CA ARG A 348 6.49 59.56 -17.36
C ARG A 348 7.22 58.97 -16.16
N GLU A 349 8.49 59.31 -15.98
CA GLU A 349 9.29 58.81 -14.85
C GLU A 349 8.75 59.29 -13.50
N THR A 350 8.23 60.53 -13.43
CA THR A 350 7.58 61.04 -12.20
C THR A 350 6.27 60.33 -11.84
N ASN A 351 5.63 59.65 -12.79
CA ASN A 351 4.43 58.84 -12.53
C ASN A 351 4.80 57.40 -12.13
N GLU A 352 5.88 56.81 -12.65
CA GLU A 352 6.31 55.43 -12.35
C GLU A 352 7.09 55.31 -11.03
N GLU A 353 7.89 56.32 -10.63
CA GLU A 353 8.61 56.33 -9.34
C GLU A 353 7.68 56.45 -8.12
N ARG A 354 6.43 56.89 -8.31
CA ARG A 354 5.40 56.89 -7.26
C ARG A 354 4.85 55.51 -6.95
N GLU A 355 5.01 54.53 -7.85
CA GLU A 355 4.38 53.21 -7.71
C GLU A 355 5.36 52.10 -7.29
N THR A 356 6.67 52.27 -7.47
CA THR A 356 7.66 51.18 -7.34
C THR A 356 8.41 51.11 -6.01
N ASN A 357 8.19 52.04 -5.07
CA ASN A 357 8.97 52.13 -3.83
C ASN A 357 8.50 51.21 -2.67
N GLU A 358 7.57 50.28 -2.88
CA GLU A 358 7.03 49.46 -1.78
C GLU A 358 7.56 48.01 -1.64
N GLU A 359 8.13 47.35 -2.65
CA GLU A 359 8.40 45.91 -2.50
C GLU A 359 9.67 45.41 -3.21
N ARG A 360 10.69 45.01 -2.44
CA ARG A 360 11.58 43.86 -2.74
C ARG A 360 12.63 43.59 -1.66
N LYS A 361 12.67 42.36 -1.12
CA LYS A 361 13.91 41.66 -0.67
C LYS A 361 13.78 40.12 -0.66
N THR A 362 14.75 39.48 -1.35
CA THR A 362 15.52 38.23 -1.02
C THR A 362 14.83 36.84 -1.08
N ASN A 363 15.42 35.68 -1.44
CA ASN A 363 16.81 35.18 -1.64
C ASN A 363 16.84 33.90 -2.53
N ASP A 364 18.03 33.51 -3.00
CA ASP A 364 18.38 32.26 -3.72
C ASP A 364 19.52 31.52 -2.96
N GLU A 365 19.63 30.19 -3.05
CA GLU A 365 20.89 29.39 -3.01
C GLU A 365 20.66 27.85 -3.08
N SER A 366 21.62 27.13 -3.68
CA SER A 366 21.61 25.69 -4.04
C SER A 366 22.83 24.94 -3.47
N LEU A 367 22.82 23.58 -3.48
CA LEU A 367 23.94 22.71 -3.05
C LEU A 367 24.25 21.54 -4.04
N PRO A 368 25.49 20.99 -4.07
CA PRO A 368 25.94 20.01 -5.08
C PRO A 368 26.18 18.57 -4.56
N VAL A 369 26.45 17.64 -5.51
CA VAL A 369 26.60 16.16 -5.36
C VAL A 369 28.04 15.69 -5.65
N ILE A 370 28.47 14.57 -5.05
CA ILE A 370 29.77 13.87 -5.30
C ILE A 370 29.53 12.39 -5.73
N PRO A 371 30.34 11.79 -6.65
CA PRO A 371 30.14 10.42 -7.16
C PRO A 371 31.11 9.37 -6.58
N CYS A 372 30.85 8.07 -6.83
CA CYS A 372 31.78 6.97 -6.53
C CYS A 372 31.80 5.88 -7.64
N ASP A 373 33.01 5.38 -7.89
CA ASP A 373 33.43 4.37 -8.88
C ASP A 373 33.22 2.91 -8.43
N ILE A 374 33.14 1.99 -9.41
CA ILE A 374 32.99 0.53 -9.23
C ILE A 374 34.13 -0.22 -9.95
N GLY A 375 34.66 -1.27 -9.31
CA GLY A 375 35.54 -2.28 -9.90
C GLY A 375 35.06 -3.73 -9.65
N ASP A 376 35.23 -4.58 -10.66
CA ASP A 376 34.72 -5.95 -10.87
C ASP A 376 35.25 -7.08 -9.94
N LEU A 377 34.46 -8.18 -9.85
CA LEU A 377 34.92 -9.59 -9.95
C LEU A 377 33.74 -10.60 -9.92
N ASN A 378 33.74 -11.54 -10.87
CA ASN A 378 32.74 -12.60 -11.11
C ASN A 378 32.71 -13.67 -9.99
N VAL A 379 31.87 -13.46 -8.97
CA VAL A 379 31.51 -14.46 -7.96
C VAL A 379 30.00 -14.60 -7.98
N LYS A 380 29.43 -15.81 -8.13
CA LYS A 380 27.97 -16.01 -8.00
C LYS A 380 27.53 -15.56 -6.61
N LYS A 381 26.71 -14.51 -6.56
CA LYS A 381 26.15 -13.93 -5.32
C LYS A 381 24.69 -14.36 -5.24
N LEU A 382 24.23 -14.82 -4.08
CA LEU A 382 22.82 -15.10 -3.86
C LEU A 382 22.23 -14.01 -2.96
N PRO A 383 21.36 -13.15 -3.49
CA PRO A 383 20.64 -12.19 -2.68
C PRO A 383 19.55 -12.85 -1.84
N VAL A 384 19.36 -12.31 -0.64
CA VAL A 384 18.30 -12.62 0.29
C VAL A 384 17.68 -11.30 0.72
N MET A 385 16.40 -11.12 0.46
CA MET A 385 15.67 -9.92 0.81
C MET A 385 14.78 -10.19 2.02
N PHE A 386 14.91 -9.34 3.02
CA PHE A 386 14.09 -9.36 4.22
C PHE A 386 13.14 -8.18 4.19
N GLN A 387 11.84 -8.46 4.18
CA GLN A 387 10.82 -7.46 4.42
C GLN A 387 10.42 -7.52 5.88
N LEU A 388 10.60 -6.40 6.57
CA LEU A 388 10.33 -6.25 7.98
C LEU A 388 8.93 -5.68 8.19
N ALA A 389 8.35 -5.97 9.36
CA ALA A 389 7.24 -5.21 9.89
C ALA A 389 7.87 -4.09 10.75
N PRO A 390 7.93 -2.84 10.26
CA PRO A 390 8.69 -1.81 10.95
C PRO A 390 7.97 -1.34 12.21
N ASP A 391 8.77 -1.08 13.24
CA ASP A 391 8.64 0.16 14.00
C ASP A 391 9.49 1.22 13.25
N THR A 392 8.90 2.35 12.90
CA THR A 392 9.55 3.46 12.17
C THR A 392 10.82 3.95 12.89
N ALA A 393 10.84 3.86 14.22
CA ALA A 393 12.01 4.21 15.03
C ALA A 393 13.22 3.31 14.73
N PHE A 394 13.00 2.01 14.51
CA PHE A 394 14.07 1.06 14.18
C PHE A 394 14.68 1.33 12.80
N MET A 395 13.86 1.54 11.76
CA MET A 395 14.39 1.82 10.42
C MET A 395 15.20 3.12 10.38
N ASN A 396 14.77 4.13 11.14
CA ASN A 396 15.52 5.37 11.31
C ASN A 396 16.83 5.17 12.09
N GLN A 397 16.83 4.35 13.13
CA GLN A 397 18.04 3.99 13.87
C GLN A 397 19.03 3.20 13.00
N PHE A 398 18.53 2.26 12.19
CA PHE A 398 19.32 1.46 11.25
C PHE A 398 19.95 2.33 10.15
N ARG A 399 19.26 3.40 9.72
CA ARG A 399 19.76 4.42 8.79
C ARG A 399 20.83 5.31 9.42
N ASN A 400 20.61 5.78 10.64
CA ASN A 400 21.41 6.83 11.27
C ASN A 400 22.60 6.28 12.09
N ASN A 401 22.56 5.02 12.52
CA ASN A 401 23.60 4.39 13.34
C ASN A 401 24.15 3.13 12.64
N SER A 402 24.42 3.27 11.33
CA SER A 402 24.53 2.19 10.36
C SER A 402 25.55 1.12 10.76
N ASN A 403 26.75 1.50 11.20
CA ASN A 403 27.84 0.53 11.25
C ASN A 403 27.68 -0.47 12.40
N ASN A 404 27.41 -0.02 13.63
CA ASN A 404 27.31 -0.92 14.79
C ASN A 404 26.10 -1.87 14.68
N ILE A 405 24.94 -1.37 14.24
CA ILE A 405 23.72 -2.19 14.13
C ILE A 405 23.85 -3.17 12.95
N GLN A 406 24.41 -2.73 11.81
CA GLN A 406 24.66 -3.61 10.68
C GLN A 406 25.70 -4.68 11.01
N GLU A 407 26.77 -4.34 11.75
CA GLU A 407 27.77 -5.31 12.20
C GLU A 407 27.18 -6.34 13.16
N GLN A 408 26.39 -5.91 14.15
CA GLN A 408 25.68 -6.82 15.05
C GLN A 408 24.69 -7.73 14.30
N PHE A 409 23.98 -7.17 13.32
CA PHE A 409 23.05 -7.91 12.49
C PHE A 409 23.76 -8.94 11.61
N ILE A 410 24.85 -8.56 10.95
CA ILE A 410 25.71 -9.46 10.16
C ILE A 410 26.32 -10.55 11.06
N ALA A 411 26.79 -10.21 12.25
CA ALA A 411 27.33 -11.17 13.21
C ALA A 411 26.28 -12.19 13.66
N SER A 412 25.05 -11.73 13.89
CA SER A 412 23.92 -12.58 14.28
C SER A 412 23.52 -13.54 13.16
N LEU A 413 23.45 -13.06 11.91
CA LEU A 413 23.21 -13.92 10.74
C LEU A 413 24.36 -14.90 10.51
N SER A 414 25.60 -14.44 10.65
CA SER A 414 26.81 -15.27 10.60
C SER A 414 26.71 -16.43 11.58
N GLN A 415 26.30 -16.17 12.82
CA GLN A 415 26.09 -17.20 13.83
C GLN A 415 24.92 -18.13 13.50
N ALA A 416 23.78 -17.59 13.07
CA ALA A 416 22.58 -18.38 12.78
C ALA A 416 22.77 -19.37 11.63
N PHE A 417 23.58 -19.01 10.63
CA PHE A 417 23.81 -19.84 9.45
C PHE A 417 25.19 -20.51 9.41
N SER A 418 26.05 -20.27 10.40
CA SER A 418 27.45 -20.70 10.44
C SER A 418 28.26 -20.20 9.24
N ILE A 419 28.09 -18.92 8.89
CA ILE A 419 28.70 -18.27 7.71
C ILE A 419 29.66 -17.17 8.19
N PRO A 420 30.91 -17.09 7.72
CA PRO A 420 31.80 -16.00 8.10
C PRO A 420 31.19 -14.62 7.80
N CYS A 421 31.23 -13.66 8.75
CA CYS A 421 30.68 -12.30 8.57
C CYS A 421 31.11 -11.65 7.24
N LYS A 422 32.37 -11.81 6.82
CA LYS A 422 32.91 -11.30 5.54
C LYS A 422 32.25 -11.85 4.27
N LYS A 423 31.39 -12.86 4.41
CA LYS A 423 30.60 -13.49 3.34
C LYS A 423 29.14 -13.05 3.36
N ILE A 424 28.77 -12.09 4.20
CA ILE A 424 27.45 -11.48 4.28
C ILE A 424 27.64 -9.97 4.09
N ARG A 425 26.93 -9.36 3.14
CA ARG A 425 26.94 -7.91 2.91
C ARG A 425 25.51 -7.39 2.84
N ILE A 426 25.24 -6.27 3.49
CA ILE A 426 23.98 -5.55 3.28
C ILE A 426 24.15 -4.69 2.03
N GLU A 427 23.32 -4.92 1.02
CA GLU A 427 23.43 -4.27 -0.28
C GLU A 427 22.60 -3.00 -0.38
N ASN A 428 21.39 -3.04 0.18
CA ASN A 428 20.44 -1.93 0.12
C ASN A 428 19.48 -1.97 1.31
N ILE A 429 19.05 -0.80 1.78
CA ILE A 429 18.06 -0.63 2.83
C ILE A 429 17.02 0.38 2.33
N ASP A 430 15.80 -0.08 2.10
CA ASP A 430 14.67 0.78 1.76
C ASP A 430 13.88 1.03 3.05
N CYS A 431 14.12 2.20 3.67
CA CYS A 431 13.53 2.56 4.95
C CYS A 431 12.01 2.76 4.85
N ASP A 432 11.55 3.35 3.75
CA ASP A 432 10.13 3.64 3.51
C ASP A 432 9.32 2.35 3.34
N LYS A 433 9.94 1.31 2.80
CA LYS A 433 9.30 -0.01 2.62
C LYS A 433 9.65 -1.03 3.70
N ALA A 434 10.52 -0.67 4.63
CA ALA A 434 11.09 -1.58 5.64
C ALA A 434 11.74 -2.84 5.02
N ILE A 435 12.55 -2.67 3.98
CA ILE A 435 13.21 -3.77 3.27
C ILE A 435 14.72 -3.70 3.47
N ILE A 436 15.33 -4.81 3.88
CA ILE A 436 16.78 -5.01 3.94
C ILE A 436 17.18 -6.05 2.89
N CYS A 437 18.04 -5.67 1.95
CA CYS A 437 18.62 -6.57 0.96
C CYS A 437 20.01 -7.02 1.42
N ILE A 438 20.22 -8.33 1.50
CA ILE A 438 21.48 -8.95 1.92
C ILE A 438 22.03 -9.78 0.78
N LEU A 439 23.33 -9.71 0.53
CA LEU A 439 24.07 -10.61 -0.33
C LEU A 439 24.85 -11.60 0.49
N VAL A 440 24.65 -12.88 0.22
CA VAL A 440 25.48 -13.97 0.77
C VAL A 440 26.39 -14.48 -0.34
N PHE A 441 27.69 -14.39 -0.10
CA PHE A 441 28.70 -14.79 -1.07
C PHE A 441 28.88 -16.31 -1.10
N SER A 442 29.15 -16.85 -2.30
CA SER A 442 29.53 -18.24 -2.51
C SER A 442 30.69 -18.69 -1.58
N PRO A 443 30.66 -19.93 -1.06
CA PRO A 443 29.69 -21.00 -1.36
C PRO A 443 28.40 -20.97 -0.54
N HIS A 444 28.27 -20.06 0.43
CA HIS A 444 27.27 -20.15 1.50
C HIS A 444 25.85 -19.74 1.10
N GLY A 445 25.68 -19.02 -0.01
CA GLY A 445 24.36 -18.54 -0.42
C GLY A 445 23.35 -19.66 -0.63
N LYS A 446 23.79 -20.81 -1.16
CA LYS A 446 22.93 -21.99 -1.36
C LYS A 446 22.47 -22.59 -0.03
N ASP A 447 23.36 -22.65 0.96
CA ASP A 447 23.01 -23.17 2.28
C ASP A 447 21.96 -22.29 2.97
N VAL A 448 22.07 -20.95 2.86
CA VAL A 448 21.06 -20.01 3.36
C VAL A 448 19.74 -20.18 2.63
N PHE A 449 19.78 -20.30 1.30
CA PHE A 449 18.60 -20.51 0.47
C PHE A 449 17.87 -21.81 0.86
N ASP A 450 18.58 -22.94 0.90
CA ASP A 450 18.02 -24.25 1.23
C ASP A 450 17.45 -24.26 2.66
N SER A 451 18.11 -23.57 3.60
CA SER A 451 17.65 -23.40 4.98
C SER A 451 16.38 -22.57 5.10
N LEU A 452 16.26 -21.49 4.33
CA LEU A 452 15.12 -20.57 4.41
C LEU A 452 13.92 -21.04 3.59
N ASN A 453 14.14 -21.82 2.53
CA ASN A 453 13.10 -22.39 1.68
C ASN A 453 12.49 -23.68 2.25
N GLY A 454 12.93 -24.14 3.42
CA GLY A 454 12.40 -25.36 4.04
C GLY A 454 13.02 -26.67 3.57
N ASN A 455 14.02 -26.63 2.68
CA ASN A 455 14.60 -27.82 2.05
C ASN A 455 15.69 -28.48 2.93
N ALA A 456 16.29 -27.74 3.85
CA ALA A 456 17.26 -28.29 4.79
C ALA A 456 16.59 -28.99 5.98
N LEU A 457 17.20 -30.06 6.49
CA LEU A 457 16.72 -30.79 7.69
C LEU A 457 16.60 -29.88 8.93
N ASP A 458 17.37 -28.79 8.97
CA ASP A 458 17.42 -27.82 10.07
C ASP A 458 16.73 -26.47 9.73
N ALA A 459 15.97 -26.41 8.63
CA ALA A 459 15.33 -25.19 8.14
C ALA A 459 14.48 -24.47 9.21
N VAL A 460 13.71 -25.23 10.00
CA VAL A 460 12.88 -24.69 11.09
C VAL A 460 13.76 -24.04 12.17
N ALA A 461 14.85 -24.70 12.57
CA ALA A 461 15.76 -24.20 13.59
C ALA A 461 16.50 -22.94 13.11
N ARG A 462 16.91 -22.89 11.84
CA ARG A 462 17.60 -21.73 11.24
C ARG A 462 16.66 -20.56 11.03
N LYS A 463 15.41 -20.79 10.61
CA LYS A 463 14.39 -19.75 10.51
C LYS A 463 14.09 -19.15 11.89
N GLU A 464 13.98 -19.99 12.92
CA GLU A 464 13.78 -19.50 14.30
C GLU A 464 15.02 -18.75 14.82
N ALA A 465 16.23 -19.25 14.57
CA ALA A 465 17.47 -18.56 14.93
C ALA A 465 17.54 -17.17 14.27
N MET A 466 17.19 -17.08 13.00
CA MET A 466 17.12 -15.82 12.27
C MET A 466 16.02 -14.90 12.84
N CYS A 467 14.81 -15.41 13.11
CA CYS A 467 13.78 -14.62 13.79
C CYS A 467 14.27 -14.08 15.14
N LYS A 468 15.04 -14.85 15.91
CA LYS A 468 15.67 -14.39 17.15
C LYS A 468 16.70 -13.28 16.89
N CYS A 469 17.49 -13.34 15.81
CA CYS A 469 18.40 -12.27 15.43
C CYS A 469 17.67 -10.93 15.21
N PHE A 470 16.51 -10.97 14.53
CA PHE A 470 15.71 -9.77 14.30
C PHE A 470 15.04 -9.28 15.60
N ARG A 471 14.54 -10.17 16.45
CA ARG A 471 14.01 -9.79 17.77
C ARG A 471 15.08 -9.15 18.67
N ALA A 472 16.33 -9.62 18.58
CA ALA A 472 17.44 -9.05 19.36
C ALA A 472 17.75 -7.58 19.00
N ILE A 473 17.36 -7.15 17.80
CA ILE A 473 17.43 -5.75 17.36
C ILE A 473 16.06 -5.05 17.35
N ASN A 474 15.09 -5.59 18.09
CA ASN A 474 13.72 -5.08 18.20
C ASN A 474 12.97 -4.96 16.86
N ALA A 475 13.25 -5.87 15.92
CA ALA A 475 12.59 -5.94 14.61
C ALA A 475 11.84 -7.26 14.43
N ASN A 476 10.68 -7.21 13.76
CA ASN A 476 9.93 -8.41 13.37
C ASN A 476 10.01 -8.61 11.85
N ILE A 477 10.24 -9.86 11.42
CA ILE A 477 10.25 -10.21 10.00
C ILE A 477 8.83 -10.44 9.53
N LYS A 478 8.37 -9.68 8.52
CA LYS A 478 7.06 -9.87 7.89
C LYS A 478 7.13 -10.97 6.83
N SER A 479 8.15 -10.90 5.98
CA SER A 479 8.39 -11.88 4.93
C SER A 479 9.85 -11.95 4.53
N ILE A 480 10.26 -13.12 4.05
CA ILE A 480 11.58 -13.37 3.50
C ILE A 480 11.37 -13.70 2.04
N ILE A 481 12.10 -13.02 1.17
CA ILE A 481 12.07 -13.27 -0.26
C ILE A 481 13.48 -13.72 -0.65
N LEU A 482 13.59 -14.95 -1.15
CA LEU A 482 14.84 -15.55 -1.59
C LEU A 482 14.93 -15.40 -3.11
N GLY A 483 16.04 -14.91 -3.64
CA GLY A 483 16.25 -14.88 -5.08
C GLY A 483 17.31 -13.91 -5.58
N GLU A 484 17.74 -14.10 -6.83
CA GLU A 484 18.59 -13.16 -7.56
C GLU A 484 17.78 -11.91 -7.97
N PHE A 485 17.90 -10.81 -7.21
CA PHE A 485 17.14 -9.56 -7.45
C PHE A 485 17.77 -8.61 -8.50
N GLY A 486 18.56 -9.15 -9.42
CA GLY A 486 18.59 -8.68 -10.80
C GLY A 486 17.93 -9.77 -11.62
N LEU A 487 16.79 -9.49 -12.26
CA LEU A 487 15.90 -10.40 -12.99
C LEU A 487 16.61 -11.29 -14.05
N GLU A 488 17.50 -12.19 -13.64
CA GLU A 488 17.48 -13.55 -14.15
C GLU A 488 16.43 -14.24 -13.31
N ILE A 489 15.17 -14.10 -13.75
CA ILE A 489 14.15 -15.10 -13.45
C ILE A 489 14.88 -16.40 -13.70
N GLU A 490 15.13 -17.16 -12.63
CA GLU A 490 15.81 -18.44 -12.64
C GLU A 490 15.42 -19.10 -13.97
N GLY A 491 16.39 -19.47 -14.84
CA GLY A 491 16.07 -19.95 -16.21
C GLY A 491 15.10 -21.14 -16.27
N THR A 492 14.64 -21.57 -15.10
CA THR A 492 13.62 -22.52 -14.72
C THR A 492 12.19 -21.97 -14.54
N LEU A 493 11.91 -20.68 -14.25
CA LEU A 493 10.53 -20.22 -14.02
C LEU A 493 9.86 -19.72 -15.30
N MET A 494 10.59 -19.08 -16.21
CA MET A 494 10.06 -18.77 -17.55
C MET A 494 10.46 -19.86 -18.53
N ASP A 495 9.64 -20.06 -19.56
CA ASP A 495 10.00 -20.89 -20.70
C ASP A 495 9.97 -20.04 -21.98
N PRO A 496 11.08 -19.33 -22.30
CA PRO A 496 11.11 -18.41 -23.42
C PRO A 496 10.79 -19.06 -24.77
N LYS A 497 10.97 -20.38 -24.90
CA LYS A 497 10.63 -21.17 -26.09
C LYS A 497 9.14 -21.03 -26.45
N TRP A 498 8.27 -20.82 -25.46
CA TRP A 498 6.82 -20.71 -25.64
C TRP A 498 6.28 -19.29 -25.51
N ASN A 499 7.18 -18.28 -25.50
CA ASN A 499 6.79 -16.89 -25.60
C ASN A 499 6.06 -16.64 -26.92
N LYS A 500 4.99 -15.85 -26.86
CA LYS A 500 4.19 -15.52 -28.04
C LYS A 500 3.93 -14.02 -28.10
N LYS A 501 3.91 -13.48 -29.32
CA LYS A 501 3.44 -12.12 -29.60
C LYS A 501 2.14 -12.25 -30.38
N TYR A 502 1.07 -11.66 -29.88
CA TYR A 502 -0.22 -11.68 -30.55
C TYR A 502 -0.46 -10.34 -31.22
N ALA A 503 -0.52 -10.33 -32.55
CA ALA A 503 -0.66 -9.12 -33.33
C ALA A 503 -2.13 -8.78 -33.59
N TRP A 504 -2.40 -7.51 -33.86
CA TRP A 504 -3.64 -7.10 -34.52
C TRP A 504 -3.50 -7.36 -36.03
N PRO A 505 -4.55 -7.84 -36.71
CA PRO A 505 -4.47 -8.27 -38.11
C PRO A 505 -3.98 -7.17 -39.07
N SER A 506 -4.21 -5.88 -38.75
CA SER A 506 -3.88 -4.76 -39.64
C SER A 506 -2.54 -4.06 -39.37
N ASN A 507 -1.86 -4.33 -38.25
CA ASN A 507 -0.90 -3.37 -37.69
C ASN A 507 0.52 -3.90 -37.45
N ASP A 508 0.83 -5.16 -37.74
CA ASP A 508 2.13 -5.72 -37.39
C ASP A 508 2.81 -6.49 -38.53
N PRO A 509 3.64 -5.82 -39.35
CA PRO A 509 4.47 -6.51 -40.34
C PRO A 509 5.57 -7.38 -39.71
N THR A 510 5.75 -7.35 -38.38
CA THR A 510 6.85 -8.04 -37.67
C THR A 510 6.50 -9.46 -37.20
N GLY A 511 5.36 -10.03 -37.63
CA GLY A 511 5.11 -11.48 -37.53
C GLY A 511 4.60 -11.98 -36.18
N GLY A 512 3.63 -11.29 -35.56
CA GLY A 512 2.88 -11.85 -34.43
C GLY A 512 1.86 -12.91 -34.88
N GLU A 513 1.49 -13.80 -33.96
CA GLU A 513 0.40 -14.76 -34.18
C GLU A 513 -0.95 -14.04 -34.17
N TYR A 514 -1.85 -14.49 -35.03
CA TYR A 514 -3.23 -14.03 -35.10
C TYR A 514 -4.12 -15.17 -35.64
N TRP A 515 -5.34 -15.26 -35.11
CA TRP A 515 -6.38 -16.11 -35.67
C TRP A 515 -7.74 -15.43 -35.51
N GLU A 516 -8.59 -15.58 -36.53
CA GLU A 516 -9.91 -14.92 -36.60
C GLU A 516 -11.01 -15.73 -35.90
N THR A 517 -11.01 -17.05 -36.09
CA THR A 517 -12.02 -17.96 -35.51
C THR A 517 -11.57 -18.48 -34.15
N PRO A 518 -12.42 -18.47 -33.10
CA PRO A 518 -12.06 -19.00 -31.80
C PRO A 518 -11.67 -20.48 -31.89
N ILE A 519 -10.69 -20.87 -31.09
CA ILE A 519 -10.28 -22.27 -30.93
C ILE A 519 -11.04 -22.83 -29.74
N ASP A 520 -11.60 -24.04 -29.86
CA ASP A 520 -12.18 -24.73 -28.70
C ASP A 520 -11.05 -25.19 -27.76
N GLN A 521 -11.08 -24.68 -26.54
CA GLN A 521 -10.18 -25.06 -25.47
C GLN A 521 -11.00 -25.46 -24.25
N GLY A 522 -11.05 -26.76 -23.97
CA GLY A 522 -11.79 -27.33 -22.84
C GLY A 522 -13.31 -27.14 -22.91
N GLY A 523 -13.89 -27.04 -24.11
CA GLY A 523 -15.33 -26.81 -24.30
C GLY A 523 -15.72 -25.33 -24.21
N LYS A 524 -14.75 -24.41 -24.20
CA LYS A 524 -14.94 -22.96 -24.17
C LYS A 524 -14.16 -22.29 -25.30
N PRO A 525 -14.72 -21.22 -25.92
CA PRO A 525 -14.04 -20.53 -27.00
C PRO A 525 -12.83 -19.75 -26.49
N TYR A 526 -11.70 -19.91 -27.17
CA TYR A 526 -10.47 -19.17 -26.92
C TYR A 526 -10.13 -18.28 -28.13
N PHE A 527 -10.34 -16.98 -27.94
CA PHE A 527 -10.06 -15.95 -28.95
C PHE A 527 -8.61 -15.49 -28.89
N CYS A 528 -8.11 -14.93 -29.99
CA CYS A 528 -6.75 -14.41 -30.05
C CYS A 528 -6.60 -13.18 -29.14
N PRO A 529 -5.67 -13.17 -28.17
CA PRO A 529 -5.45 -12.00 -27.31
C PRO A 529 -4.58 -10.96 -28.04
N SER A 530 -5.07 -10.45 -29.16
CA SER A 530 -4.36 -9.49 -30.01
C SER A 530 -3.91 -8.25 -29.23
N GLY A 531 -2.70 -7.77 -29.51
CA GLY A 531 -2.10 -6.64 -28.82
C GLY A 531 -1.34 -7.01 -27.53
N TRP A 532 -1.31 -8.29 -27.16
CA TRP A 532 -0.59 -8.78 -25.99
C TRP A 532 0.66 -9.58 -26.37
N LYS A 533 1.63 -9.60 -25.46
CA LYS A 533 2.78 -10.49 -25.51
C LYS A 533 2.71 -11.45 -24.32
N ARG A 534 2.74 -12.75 -24.59
CA ARG A 534 2.87 -13.78 -23.56
C ARG A 534 4.33 -14.06 -23.26
N PHE A 535 4.68 -13.99 -21.99
CA PHE A 535 5.86 -14.60 -21.44
C PHE A 535 5.46 -15.91 -20.76
N ALA A 536 5.86 -17.05 -21.30
CA ALA A 536 5.41 -18.35 -20.80
C ALA A 536 6.08 -18.69 -19.46
N ILE A 537 5.29 -19.26 -18.55
CA ILE A 537 5.72 -19.72 -17.23
C ILE A 537 5.94 -21.22 -17.34
N LYS A 538 7.09 -21.69 -16.88
CA LYS A 538 7.48 -23.10 -16.88
C LYS A 538 6.72 -23.83 -15.76
N VAL A 539 5.59 -24.42 -16.12
CA VAL A 539 4.74 -25.23 -15.22
C VAL A 539 4.82 -26.73 -15.51
N ALA A 540 5.59 -27.11 -16.52
CA ALA A 540 5.84 -28.48 -16.93
C ALA A 540 7.30 -28.62 -17.40
N THR A 541 7.76 -29.87 -17.52
CA THR A 541 9.10 -30.18 -18.02
C THR A 541 9.25 -29.77 -19.49
N ASP A 542 8.18 -29.95 -20.28
CA ASP A 542 8.07 -29.53 -21.67
C ASP A 542 6.60 -29.27 -22.08
N GLY A 543 6.39 -28.92 -23.35
CA GLY A 543 5.04 -28.67 -23.90
C GLY A 543 4.18 -29.92 -24.03
N ASN A 544 4.77 -31.10 -24.21
CA ASN A 544 4.00 -32.35 -24.31
C ASN A 544 3.38 -32.71 -22.96
N GLU A 545 4.12 -32.51 -21.87
CA GLU A 545 3.58 -32.69 -20.52
C GLU A 545 2.50 -31.64 -20.19
N LEU A 546 2.71 -30.37 -20.58
CA LEU A 546 1.72 -29.32 -20.43
C LEU A 546 0.40 -29.73 -21.12
N ASP A 547 0.48 -30.18 -22.38
CA ASP A 547 -0.68 -30.57 -23.15
C ASP A 547 -1.30 -31.87 -22.62
N ALA A 548 -0.49 -32.86 -22.23
CA ALA A 548 -0.99 -34.10 -21.65
C ALA A 548 -1.82 -33.87 -20.36
N LYS A 549 -1.41 -32.91 -19.53
CA LYS A 549 -2.09 -32.58 -18.27
C LYS A 549 -3.27 -31.63 -18.47
N TRP A 550 -3.10 -30.59 -19.29
CA TRP A 550 -4.01 -29.43 -19.30
C TRP A 550 -4.51 -29.02 -20.69
N ALA A 551 -4.27 -29.78 -21.76
CA ALA A 551 -4.81 -29.41 -23.09
C ALA A 551 -6.33 -29.41 -23.16
N LYS A 552 -7.02 -30.13 -22.25
CA LYS A 552 -8.48 -30.16 -22.13
C LYS A 552 -9.03 -29.09 -21.19
N TRP A 553 -8.18 -28.25 -20.62
CA TRP A 553 -8.61 -27.19 -19.71
C TRP A 553 -8.87 -25.89 -20.45
N CYS A 554 -9.89 -25.17 -20.00
CA CYS A 554 -10.27 -23.90 -20.56
C CYS A 554 -9.15 -22.88 -20.40
N VAL A 555 -9.03 -21.95 -21.35
CA VAL A 555 -8.13 -20.80 -21.20
C VAL A 555 -8.92 -19.63 -20.61
N ALA A 556 -8.40 -19.02 -19.56
CA ALA A 556 -8.95 -17.82 -18.95
C ALA A 556 -7.82 -16.87 -18.53
N TYR A 557 -8.20 -15.71 -18.00
CA TYR A 557 -7.31 -14.66 -17.57
C TYR A 557 -7.60 -14.21 -16.14
N HIS A 558 -6.56 -13.76 -15.46
CA HIS A 558 -6.66 -13.15 -14.14
C HIS A 558 -5.93 -11.81 -14.14
N GLY A 559 -6.69 -10.72 -14.02
CA GLY A 559 -6.13 -9.39 -13.85
C GLY A 559 -5.54 -9.22 -12.45
N THR A 560 -4.36 -8.60 -12.36
CA THR A 560 -3.72 -8.39 -11.05
C THR A 560 -2.93 -7.08 -11.02
N LYS A 561 -2.69 -6.57 -9.81
CA LYS A 561 -1.78 -5.45 -9.59
C LYS A 561 -0.33 -5.92 -9.70
N ASP A 562 0.55 -5.06 -10.17
CA ASP A 562 1.98 -5.31 -10.32
C ASP A 562 2.62 -5.88 -9.02
N LYS A 563 2.27 -5.32 -7.85
CA LYS A 563 2.77 -5.77 -6.54
C LYS A 563 2.35 -7.20 -6.19
N ALA A 564 1.23 -7.68 -6.71
CA ALA A 564 0.72 -9.03 -6.44
C ALA A 564 1.28 -10.08 -7.40
N ALA A 565 1.79 -9.66 -8.58
CA ALA A 565 2.28 -10.58 -9.60
C ALA A 565 3.40 -11.50 -9.10
N SER A 566 4.34 -10.97 -8.30
CA SER A 566 5.42 -11.78 -7.70
C SER A 566 4.89 -12.84 -6.72
N SER A 567 3.88 -12.50 -5.91
CA SER A 567 3.23 -13.49 -5.03
C SER A 567 2.52 -14.56 -5.84
N ILE A 568 1.87 -14.23 -6.95
CA ILE A 568 1.16 -15.20 -7.79
C ILE A 568 2.16 -16.15 -8.46
N LEU A 569 3.28 -15.64 -8.96
CA LEU A 569 4.33 -16.46 -9.56
C LEU A 569 4.95 -17.45 -8.58
N THR A 570 5.07 -17.08 -7.30
CA THR A 570 5.73 -17.90 -6.28
C THR A 570 4.79 -18.83 -5.53
N SER A 571 3.51 -18.48 -5.39
CA SER A 571 2.55 -19.22 -4.55
C SER A 571 1.27 -19.65 -5.27
N GLY A 572 1.14 -19.34 -6.55
CA GLY A 572 -0.11 -19.52 -7.30
C GLY A 572 -1.17 -18.48 -6.95
N LEU A 573 -2.37 -18.64 -7.50
CA LEU A 573 -3.52 -17.81 -7.15
C LEU A 573 -4.03 -18.19 -5.76
N LYS A 574 -4.16 -17.20 -4.89
CA LYS A 574 -4.73 -17.34 -3.54
C LYS A 574 -6.21 -16.99 -3.56
N PHE A 575 -6.95 -17.59 -2.65
CA PHE A 575 -8.37 -17.30 -2.49
C PHE A 575 -8.60 -15.92 -1.89
N GLY A 576 -9.62 -15.23 -2.39
CA GLY A 576 -10.24 -14.09 -1.73
C GLY A 576 -11.53 -14.52 -1.04
N THR A 577 -11.82 -13.94 0.12
CA THR A 577 -13.09 -14.09 0.86
C THR A 577 -14.04 -12.91 0.62
N TYR A 578 -13.71 -12.03 -0.33
CA TYR A 578 -14.44 -10.80 -0.67
C TYR A 578 -14.63 -10.70 -2.20
N GLY A 579 -15.62 -9.93 -2.67
CA GLY A 579 -15.91 -9.72 -4.10
C GLY A 579 -17.36 -9.33 -4.37
N CYS A 580 -17.78 -9.21 -5.63
CA CYS A 580 -19.14 -8.79 -5.98
C CYS A 580 -20.18 -9.93 -5.90
N TYR A 581 -19.72 -11.19 -5.89
CA TYR A 581 -20.58 -12.38 -5.89
C TYR A 581 -20.42 -13.23 -4.62
N VAL A 582 -20.07 -12.61 -3.48
CA VAL A 582 -19.85 -13.36 -2.22
C VAL A 582 -21.18 -13.72 -1.57
N ASP A 583 -21.44 -15.02 -1.47
CA ASP A 583 -21.97 -15.57 -0.22
C ASP A 583 -20.87 -15.41 0.84
N GLU A 584 -21.13 -14.59 1.86
CA GLU A 584 -20.14 -14.16 2.86
C GLU A 584 -19.26 -15.33 3.36
N GLY A 585 -17.94 -15.18 3.26
CA GLY A 585 -16.96 -16.10 3.84
C GLY A 585 -16.47 -17.25 2.97
N ILE A 586 -17.09 -17.56 1.81
CA ILE A 586 -16.63 -18.70 0.98
C ILE A 586 -15.40 -18.28 0.13
N PRO A 587 -14.22 -18.89 0.32
CA PRO A 587 -13.00 -18.57 -0.42
C PRO A 587 -13.15 -18.90 -1.91
N ARG A 588 -12.68 -18.00 -2.81
CA ARG A 588 -12.74 -18.23 -4.26
C ARG A 588 -11.68 -17.45 -5.05
N VAL A 589 -11.51 -17.84 -6.30
CA VAL A 589 -10.69 -17.13 -7.31
C VAL A 589 -11.60 -16.71 -8.46
N TYR A 590 -11.41 -15.47 -8.94
CA TYR A 590 -12.10 -14.92 -10.09
C TYR A 590 -11.18 -14.93 -11.30
N VAL A 591 -11.67 -15.46 -12.42
CA VAL A 591 -11.01 -15.40 -13.73
C VAL A 591 -12.04 -14.99 -14.79
N SER A 592 -11.57 -14.60 -15.97
CA SER A 592 -12.44 -14.22 -17.09
C SER A 592 -11.96 -14.86 -18.39
N PRO A 593 -12.84 -15.27 -19.31
CA PRO A 593 -12.42 -15.65 -20.64
C PRO A 593 -11.99 -14.43 -21.48
N SER A 594 -12.39 -13.22 -21.09
CA SER A 594 -12.02 -11.97 -21.75
C SER A 594 -10.75 -11.37 -21.14
N ILE A 595 -9.71 -11.27 -21.96
CA ILE A 595 -8.50 -10.54 -21.57
C ILE A 595 -8.75 -9.03 -21.45
N GLU A 596 -9.70 -8.47 -22.20
CA GLU A 596 -10.05 -7.05 -22.16
C GLU A 596 -10.80 -6.68 -20.87
N TYR A 597 -11.66 -7.58 -20.37
CA TYR A 597 -12.27 -7.43 -19.05
C TYR A 597 -11.22 -7.43 -17.94
N CYS A 598 -10.32 -8.43 -17.94
CA CYS A 598 -9.21 -8.50 -16.98
C CYS A 598 -8.23 -7.33 -17.09
N ALA A 599 -8.16 -6.64 -18.23
CA ALA A 599 -7.31 -5.47 -18.44
C ALA A 599 -7.81 -4.19 -17.77
N HIS A 600 -9.06 -4.18 -17.26
CA HIS A 600 -9.63 -3.01 -16.62
C HIS A 600 -8.77 -2.56 -15.41
N PRO A 601 -8.54 -1.25 -15.18
CA PRO A 601 -7.66 -0.76 -14.11
C PRO A 601 -8.00 -1.23 -12.69
N ARG A 602 -9.26 -1.63 -12.44
CA ARG A 602 -9.68 -2.27 -11.18
C ARG A 602 -8.89 -3.55 -10.89
N TYR A 603 -8.59 -4.33 -11.93
CA TYR A 603 -7.87 -5.60 -11.81
C TYR A 603 -6.41 -5.49 -12.26
N ALA A 604 -6.15 -4.89 -13.42
CA ALA A 604 -4.82 -4.78 -14.02
C ALA A 604 -4.41 -3.31 -14.21
N TYR A 605 -3.97 -2.69 -13.11
CA TYR A 605 -3.64 -1.27 -13.09
C TYR A 605 -2.46 -0.95 -14.05
N PRO A 606 -2.62 -0.01 -15.00
CA PRO A 606 -1.55 0.35 -15.92
C PRO A 606 -0.46 1.18 -15.25
N TRP A 607 0.80 0.92 -15.56
CA TRP A 607 1.94 1.70 -15.06
C TRP A 607 2.83 2.21 -16.20
N LYS A 608 3.60 3.27 -15.92
CA LYS A 608 4.54 3.86 -16.88
C LYS A 608 5.97 3.47 -16.56
N LYS A 609 6.81 3.37 -17.58
CA LYS A 609 8.27 3.31 -17.43
C LYS A 609 8.93 4.08 -18.56
N THR A 610 9.82 5.00 -18.20
CA THR A 610 10.70 5.70 -19.14
C THR A 610 11.87 4.79 -19.49
N THR A 611 12.04 4.51 -20.77
CA THR A 611 13.14 3.69 -21.30
C THR A 611 14.46 4.47 -21.28
N LYS A 612 15.59 3.80 -21.51
CA LYS A 612 16.92 4.43 -21.53
C LYS A 612 17.06 5.54 -22.58
N ASN A 613 16.27 5.50 -23.66
CA ASN A 613 16.22 6.53 -24.71
C ASN A 613 15.19 7.65 -24.42
N GLY A 614 14.63 7.73 -23.20
CA GLY A 614 13.69 8.79 -22.81
C GLY A 614 12.23 8.56 -23.24
N GLU A 615 11.93 7.46 -23.92
CA GLU A 615 10.56 7.15 -24.35
C GLU A 615 9.73 6.64 -23.15
N THR A 616 8.56 7.25 -22.92
CA THR A 616 7.62 6.77 -21.89
C THR A 616 6.71 5.70 -22.48
N LEU A 617 6.80 4.48 -21.95
CA LEU A 617 5.93 3.38 -22.32
C LEU A 617 4.98 3.03 -21.18
N TRP A 618 3.76 2.65 -21.53
CA TRP A 618 2.76 2.10 -20.62
C TRP A 618 2.74 0.59 -20.67
N TYR A 619 2.53 -0.02 -19.52
CA TYR A 619 2.51 -1.47 -19.32
C TYR A 619 1.24 -1.88 -18.58
N GLN A 620 0.72 -3.05 -18.93
CA GLN A 620 -0.33 -3.76 -18.18
C GLN A 620 -0.02 -5.24 -18.16
N LEU A 621 -0.36 -5.90 -17.05
CA LEU A 621 -0.12 -7.32 -16.84
C LEU A 621 -1.39 -8.04 -16.41
N VAL A 622 -1.63 -9.19 -17.04
CA VAL A 622 -2.63 -10.17 -16.63
C VAL A 622 -2.00 -11.56 -16.71
N PHE A 623 -2.46 -12.50 -15.88
CA PHE A 623 -2.06 -13.90 -16.01
C PHE A 623 -2.96 -14.62 -17.00
N GLN A 624 -2.38 -15.48 -17.82
CA GLN A 624 -3.07 -16.48 -18.62
C GLN A 624 -3.08 -17.79 -17.85
N CYS A 625 -4.27 -18.36 -17.68
CA CYS A 625 -4.54 -19.51 -16.84
C CYS A 625 -5.12 -20.66 -17.67
N ARG A 626 -4.78 -21.90 -17.30
CA ARG A 626 -5.59 -23.09 -17.60
C ARG A 626 -6.53 -23.32 -16.43
N VAL A 627 -7.81 -23.49 -16.71
CA VAL A 627 -8.86 -23.72 -15.70
C VAL A 627 -9.52 -25.05 -15.97
N ASN A 628 -9.57 -25.91 -14.95
CA ASN A 628 -10.30 -27.17 -15.04
C ASN A 628 -11.80 -26.86 -15.25
N PRO A 629 -12.42 -27.29 -16.38
CA PRO A 629 -13.84 -27.01 -16.64
C PRO A 629 -14.77 -27.50 -15.53
N ASP A 630 -14.43 -28.62 -14.89
CA ASP A 630 -15.23 -29.20 -13.81
C ASP A 630 -15.18 -28.39 -12.50
N SER A 631 -14.18 -27.50 -12.37
CA SER A 631 -13.98 -26.67 -11.18
C SER A 631 -14.63 -25.30 -11.32
N ILE A 632 -15.15 -24.94 -12.50
CA ILE A 632 -15.88 -23.68 -12.70
C ILE A 632 -17.22 -23.79 -11.96
N HIS A 633 -17.28 -23.17 -10.79
CA HIS A 633 -18.47 -23.22 -9.93
C HIS A 633 -19.62 -22.42 -10.52
N SER A 634 -19.33 -21.24 -11.06
CA SER A 634 -20.34 -20.41 -11.70
C SER A 634 -19.76 -19.50 -12.76
N ILE A 635 -20.58 -19.21 -13.77
CA ILE A 635 -20.34 -18.22 -14.80
C ILE A 635 -21.36 -17.11 -14.56
N LYS A 636 -20.88 -15.87 -14.44
CA LYS A 636 -21.65 -14.71 -14.01
C LYS A 636 -21.45 -13.52 -14.97
N PRO A 637 -22.40 -12.57 -14.95
CA PRO A 637 -22.22 -11.31 -15.65
C PRO A 637 -21.05 -10.48 -15.13
N GLU A 638 -20.69 -9.46 -15.89
CA GLU A 638 -19.73 -8.44 -15.47
C GLU A 638 -20.23 -7.56 -14.30
N THR A 639 -19.28 -7.02 -13.54
CA THR A 639 -19.56 -6.27 -12.29
C THR A 639 -19.02 -4.85 -12.28
N ILE A 640 -18.56 -4.31 -13.42
CA ILE A 640 -17.82 -3.04 -13.47
C ILE A 640 -18.58 -1.94 -14.23
N LEU A 641 -19.47 -2.27 -15.16
CA LEU A 641 -20.27 -1.26 -15.85
C LEU A 641 -21.32 -0.68 -14.91
N ALA A 642 -21.43 0.64 -14.97
CA ALA A 642 -22.51 1.37 -14.33
C ALA A 642 -23.87 0.86 -14.81
N ALA A 643 -24.91 0.93 -13.98
CA ALA A 643 -26.25 0.45 -14.33
C ALA A 643 -26.78 1.04 -15.66
N GLN A 644 -26.52 2.32 -15.91
CA GLN A 644 -26.89 3.03 -17.14
C GLN A 644 -26.06 2.65 -18.38
N SER A 645 -25.00 1.87 -18.22
CA SER A 645 -24.06 1.49 -19.27
C SER A 645 -24.01 -0.01 -19.53
N LYS A 646 -24.95 -0.80 -18.99
CA LYS A 646 -24.94 -2.28 -19.10
C LYS A 646 -24.99 -2.80 -20.55
N GLU A 647 -25.46 -1.98 -21.49
CA GLU A 647 -25.47 -2.27 -22.93
C GLU A 647 -24.10 -2.09 -23.61
N GLU A 648 -23.12 -1.46 -22.95
CA GLU A 648 -21.78 -1.27 -23.51
C GLU A 648 -21.07 -2.63 -23.64
N VAL A 649 -20.62 -2.96 -24.85
CA VAL A 649 -19.89 -4.20 -25.12
C VAL A 649 -18.46 -4.09 -24.59
N ILE A 650 -18.13 -4.90 -23.57
CA ILE A 650 -16.79 -4.94 -22.98
C ILE A 650 -15.79 -5.59 -23.93
N ASP A 651 -16.17 -6.73 -24.50
CA ASP A 651 -15.36 -7.52 -25.41
C ASP A 651 -16.28 -8.08 -26.48
N SER A 652 -16.01 -7.81 -27.76
CA SER A 652 -16.88 -8.23 -28.86
C SER A 652 -16.93 -9.75 -29.04
N ASN A 653 -16.05 -10.50 -28.38
CA ASN A 653 -15.99 -11.95 -28.46
C ASN A 653 -16.87 -12.67 -27.42
N PHE A 654 -17.38 -11.96 -26.42
CA PHE A 654 -18.12 -12.54 -25.30
C PHE A 654 -19.34 -11.67 -24.96
N THR A 655 -20.41 -12.31 -24.48
CA THR A 655 -21.54 -11.56 -23.93
C THR A 655 -21.18 -11.03 -22.54
N ASN A 656 -21.75 -9.90 -22.13
CA ASN A 656 -21.51 -9.35 -20.79
C ASN A 656 -22.01 -10.28 -19.66
N ASP A 657 -22.85 -11.26 -19.97
CA ASP A 657 -23.44 -12.21 -19.02
C ASP A 657 -22.52 -13.39 -18.65
N GLU A 658 -21.37 -13.52 -19.31
CA GLU A 658 -20.46 -14.68 -19.13
C GLU A 658 -19.00 -14.31 -18.81
N LEU A 659 -18.76 -13.06 -18.41
CA LEU A 659 -17.41 -12.51 -18.24
C LEU A 659 -16.73 -12.88 -16.92
N GLU A 660 -17.45 -13.30 -15.88
CA GLU A 660 -16.85 -13.67 -14.59
C GLU A 660 -17.01 -15.15 -14.29
N TRP A 661 -15.90 -15.86 -14.15
CA TRP A 661 -15.87 -17.26 -13.74
C TRP A 661 -15.36 -17.35 -12.32
N THR A 662 -16.10 -18.04 -11.46
CA THR A 662 -15.72 -18.27 -10.06
C THR A 662 -15.27 -19.70 -9.87
N ILE A 663 -14.12 -19.91 -9.24
CA ILE A 663 -13.62 -21.22 -8.82
C ILE A 663 -13.53 -21.20 -7.30
N LEU A 664 -14.23 -22.12 -6.64
CA LEU A 664 -14.26 -22.18 -5.18
C LEU A 664 -12.99 -22.79 -4.62
N GLY A 665 -12.55 -22.28 -3.48
CA GLY A 665 -11.49 -22.89 -2.69
C GLY A 665 -12.01 -24.01 -1.81
N ARG A 666 -11.11 -24.94 -1.49
CA ARG A 666 -11.33 -25.95 -0.46
C ARG A 666 -10.83 -25.39 0.87
N GLU A 667 -11.52 -25.68 1.98
CA GLU A 667 -11.21 -25.13 3.30
C GLU A 667 -9.77 -25.43 3.78
N ASP A 668 -9.17 -26.50 3.28
CA ASP A 668 -7.80 -26.93 3.61
C ASP A 668 -6.71 -26.36 2.68
N GLN A 669 -7.09 -25.66 1.61
CA GLN A 669 -6.17 -25.15 0.61
C GLN A 669 -5.88 -23.66 0.80
N LYS A 670 -4.60 -23.28 0.71
CA LYS A 670 -4.17 -21.86 0.71
C LYS A 670 -4.08 -21.27 -0.70
N SER A 671 -4.01 -22.10 -1.73
CA SER A 671 -3.97 -21.73 -3.14
C SER A 671 -4.61 -22.81 -4.00
N ILE A 672 -5.01 -22.44 -5.22
CA ILE A 672 -5.88 -23.25 -6.10
C ILE A 672 -5.14 -24.11 -7.13
N ALA A 673 -3.94 -24.60 -6.79
CA ALA A 673 -3.01 -25.19 -7.77
C ALA A 673 -3.56 -26.40 -8.55
N ASP A 674 -4.54 -27.12 -7.98
CA ASP A 674 -5.12 -28.32 -8.59
C ASP A 674 -6.24 -28.02 -9.60
N ASP A 675 -6.82 -26.82 -9.57
CA ASP A 675 -7.99 -26.44 -10.36
C ASP A 675 -7.69 -25.29 -11.35
N ILE A 676 -6.64 -24.51 -11.07
CA ILE A 676 -6.14 -23.45 -11.96
C ILE A 676 -4.62 -23.43 -11.95
N ILE A 677 -4.02 -23.33 -13.14
CA ILE A 677 -2.58 -23.10 -13.28
C ILE A 677 -2.29 -21.86 -14.14
N CYS A 678 -1.51 -20.92 -13.60
CA CYS A 678 -0.97 -19.79 -14.35
C CYS A 678 0.21 -20.26 -15.21
N TYR A 679 0.05 -20.27 -16.52
CA TYR A 679 1.09 -20.76 -17.45
C TYR A 679 1.61 -19.67 -18.39
N GLY A 680 1.06 -18.46 -18.32
CA GLY A 680 1.56 -17.31 -19.07
C GLY A 680 1.38 -16.01 -18.31
N MET A 681 2.35 -15.11 -18.44
CA MET A 681 2.24 -13.72 -18.06
C MET A 681 2.02 -12.90 -19.33
N MET A 682 0.81 -12.33 -19.47
CA MET A 682 0.45 -11.51 -20.61
C MET A 682 0.79 -10.06 -20.30
N MET A 683 1.56 -9.44 -21.18
CA MET A 683 1.98 -8.05 -21.07
C MET A 683 1.49 -7.26 -22.28
N ARG A 684 0.80 -6.15 -22.03
CA ARG A 684 0.47 -5.15 -23.04
C ARG A 684 1.46 -3.99 -22.89
N THR A 685 2.06 -3.56 -23.99
CA THR A 685 2.95 -2.39 -24.02
C THR A 685 2.42 -1.37 -25.03
N SER A 686 2.36 -0.10 -24.65
CA SER A 686 1.79 0.97 -25.49
C SER A 686 2.53 2.29 -25.29
N LYS A 687 2.63 3.10 -26.36
CA LYS A 687 3.15 4.48 -26.28
C LYS A 687 2.12 5.46 -25.69
N VAL A 688 0.84 5.08 -25.72
CA VAL A 688 -0.25 5.88 -25.16
C VAL A 688 -0.86 5.19 -23.95
N ASN A 689 -1.50 5.96 -23.08
CA ASN A 689 -2.23 5.42 -21.94
C ASN A 689 -3.23 4.35 -22.42
N PRO A 690 -3.26 3.15 -21.83
CA PRO A 690 -4.21 2.10 -22.19
C PRO A 690 -5.67 2.54 -22.24
N LYS A 691 -6.08 3.52 -21.40
CA LYS A 691 -7.41 4.15 -21.46
C LYS A 691 -7.79 4.73 -22.83
N LYS A 692 -6.81 5.00 -23.70
CA LYS A 692 -6.99 5.56 -25.05
C LYS A 692 -6.99 4.48 -26.15
N LEU A 693 -6.73 3.22 -25.81
CA LEU A 693 -6.76 2.12 -26.78
C LEU A 693 -8.20 1.79 -27.16
N ALA A 694 -8.41 1.35 -28.41
CA ALA A 694 -9.74 1.03 -28.90
C ALA A 694 -10.47 -0.04 -28.06
N PRO A 695 -9.81 -1.15 -27.64
CA PRO A 695 -10.44 -2.15 -26.76
C PRO A 695 -10.79 -1.63 -25.35
N SER A 696 -10.21 -0.49 -24.94
CA SER A 696 -10.38 0.09 -23.60
C SER A 696 -11.38 1.24 -23.57
N LYS A 697 -12.09 1.52 -24.67
CA LYS A 697 -13.05 2.63 -24.76
C LYS A 697 -14.16 2.55 -23.71
N TRP A 698 -14.63 1.33 -23.42
CA TRP A 698 -15.69 1.06 -22.44
C TRP A 698 -15.30 1.44 -21.01
N TRP A 699 -14.00 1.58 -20.69
CA TRP A 699 -13.55 1.94 -19.33
C TRP A 699 -14.10 3.30 -18.88
N LYS A 700 -14.44 4.21 -19.80
CA LYS A 700 -15.05 5.50 -19.47
C LYS A 700 -16.50 5.39 -18.97
N LYS A 701 -17.10 4.22 -19.13
CA LYS A 701 -18.49 3.89 -18.81
C LYS A 701 -18.59 3.01 -17.56
N SER A 702 -17.47 2.61 -16.97
CA SER A 702 -17.43 1.85 -15.74
C SER A 702 -17.63 2.75 -14.51
N ASP A 703 -18.15 2.17 -13.44
CA ASP A 703 -18.31 2.87 -12.16
C ASP A 703 -16.97 3.35 -11.61
N PHE A 704 -15.87 2.69 -11.94
CA PHE A 704 -14.53 3.08 -11.52
C PHE A 704 -14.13 4.49 -11.97
N ASP A 705 -14.43 4.86 -13.23
CA ASP A 705 -14.17 6.21 -13.73
C ASP A 705 -15.18 7.23 -13.17
N LEU A 706 -16.38 6.80 -12.76
CA LEU A 706 -17.38 7.64 -12.12
C LEU A 706 -16.96 7.98 -10.68
N ILE A 707 -16.62 6.96 -9.89
CA ILE A 707 -16.11 7.02 -8.51
C ILE A 707 -14.87 7.93 -8.43
N HIS A 708 -13.91 7.77 -9.35
CA HIS A 708 -12.74 8.64 -9.40
C HIS A 708 -13.05 10.10 -9.76
N LYS A 709 -14.10 10.36 -10.53
CA LYS A 709 -14.50 11.72 -10.91
C LYS A 709 -15.38 12.40 -9.86
N THR A 710 -16.20 11.64 -9.14
CA THR A 710 -17.15 12.17 -8.15
C THR A 710 -16.57 12.22 -6.75
N GLY A 711 -15.41 11.58 -6.50
CA GLY A 711 -14.77 11.56 -5.18
C GLY A 711 -15.53 10.75 -4.13
N LEU A 712 -16.57 10.01 -4.52
CA LEU A 712 -17.26 9.06 -3.64
C LEU A 712 -16.33 7.84 -3.44
N LYS A 713 -15.99 7.51 -2.18
CA LYS A 713 -15.16 6.34 -1.87
C LYS A 713 -15.93 5.02 -2.11
N ASN A 714 -15.16 3.95 -2.35
CA ASN A 714 -15.56 2.56 -2.57
C ASN A 714 -16.24 1.85 -1.37
N ASP A 715 -16.91 2.58 -0.47
CA ASP A 715 -17.55 1.97 0.72
C ASP A 715 -18.86 1.23 0.39
N ILE A 716 -19.26 1.24 -0.89
CA ILE A 716 -20.37 0.48 -1.45
C ILE A 716 -19.78 -0.45 -2.51
N LEU A 717 -19.28 -1.62 -2.08
CA LEU A 717 -19.19 -2.88 -2.85
C LEU A 717 -18.52 -3.99 -2.03
#